data_AF-I5ATF3-F1
#
_entry.id   AF-I5ATF3-F1
#
_cell.length_a   1.000
_cell.length_b   1.000
_cell.length_c   1.000
_cell.angle_alpha   90.00
_cell.angle_beta   90.00
_cell.angle_gamma   90.00
#
_symmetry.space_group_name_H-M   'P 1'
#
loop_
_entity.id
_entity.type
_entity.pdbx_description
1 polymer ?
#
loop_
_entity_poly.entity_id
_entity_poly.type
_entity_poly.pdbx_seq_one_letter_code
_entity_poly.pdbx_strand_id
1 'polypeptide(L)'
;MKRKKVIILLLAAMMTASMAVPASAATNGSVSEGTDIVVGAESVLKQSMEDISQEMYKLPQEGCTTMQLTRDAVIKAQQINMNTYYMDKITIDLNGHNLSIENDVNVGSGATFTITGEGNVTGLDNVKVNGGTFNDNHTEGAATPTTKPTTKPTTKPTVKPTTKPTTTPVTGDAVASIGDELYASLQDAIDASKDGRKIVLLKPVDISKTGLSIPSTKKISLDLAEVNAETDADGEKTIAILTGTGDKGITVEGALAITDSDGEESIIATKDESEDAVFTLNAGGTLYVAKGSIDAGGSHAVIANDHSNFKIKADDRDAAKITAKGPSTIVLNDEAIMEMKSGTILNLDGVVLEDHSSKTVRFSQDCFLRSGQVGKTKGTHVISTDAGHVAIAGGIYRTDNAKSGTFDISGTGSVVLAGGYYKQDVADELLAPSYAKTTTKIVDNNATGTEVFYYAVTKSTEVSPKPTKEVTPTIPVAERFGTIYSTNLSLKGKVGLNVYLALPERILTDENATIEITRNGKTETFKIADLESFEVKKQTLVSVTTYVTAKEMSDDIDIKVIPGTGGSLPLKDTAGNKSKNGAYTTSVAAYLKSMKGNKNVSKSLQTLYDALGTYGEYAQLYFKHNSEGVEPVDTLADVADSTFKSFQVKKSGSLSGVSYLGGNLILDSDTTLMVYFKSKNDLSGYKFTIDGKEVEAEKDGTYYILTLDGIEAKNLDKAYDFAVSNGKNTLSVKYSALTYADSTISQKNTDLINLMKAMYKYNVAADAYFK
;
A
#
# COMPACT_ATOMS: atom_id res chain seq x y z
N MET A 1 -11.59 41.62 -31.32
CA MET A 1 -12.91 41.57 -30.64
C MET A 1 -12.70 41.11 -29.20
N LYS A 2 -12.62 42.05 -28.24
CA LYS A 2 -13.59 42.25 -27.14
C LYS A 2 -14.09 40.98 -26.41
N ARG A 3 -13.53 40.79 -25.19
CA ARG A 3 -14.19 40.59 -23.87
C ARG A 3 -15.06 39.34 -23.60
N LYS A 4 -14.61 38.61 -22.56
CA LYS A 4 -15.29 38.31 -21.27
C LYS A 4 -15.97 36.94 -21.03
N LYS A 5 -15.50 36.32 -19.92
CA LYS A 5 -16.17 35.48 -18.88
C LYS A 5 -16.39 33.99 -19.26
N VAL A 6 -16.28 32.98 -18.39
CA VAL A 6 -16.65 32.79 -16.95
C VAL A 6 -15.79 31.62 -16.37
N ILE A 7 -14.86 31.83 -15.42
CA ILE A 7 -14.88 31.46 -13.96
C ILE A 7 -15.92 30.42 -13.52
N ILE A 8 -15.50 29.21 -13.15
CA ILE A 8 -16.25 28.31 -12.24
C ILE A 8 -15.42 28.12 -10.96
N LEU A 9 -16.07 28.40 -9.83
CA LEU A 9 -15.58 28.39 -8.46
C LEU A 9 -16.28 27.22 -7.71
N LEU A 10 -15.51 26.53 -6.85
CA LEU A 10 -15.87 26.06 -5.49
C LEU A 10 -17.18 25.29 -5.20
N LEU A 11 -17.00 24.05 -4.71
CA LEU A 11 -17.76 23.34 -3.65
C LEU A 11 -17.00 22.00 -3.44
N ALA A 12 -16.34 21.70 -2.33
CA ALA A 12 -16.91 21.60 -0.99
C ALA A 12 -15.91 21.98 0.11
N ALA A 13 -16.36 22.83 1.02
CA ALA A 13 -15.81 23.01 2.36
C ALA A 13 -16.76 22.34 3.35
N MET A 14 -16.25 21.50 4.25
CA MET A 14 -16.92 21.18 5.52
C MET A 14 -15.88 21.16 6.64
N MET A 15 -15.97 22.21 7.46
CA MET A 15 -15.75 22.33 8.90
C MET A 15 -14.82 21.32 9.62
N THR A 16 -13.73 21.84 10.17
CA THR A 16 -13.38 21.63 11.59
C THR A 16 -12.78 22.92 12.14
N ALA A 17 -13.33 23.40 13.26
CA ALA A 17 -12.87 24.59 13.96
C ALA A 17 -11.53 24.32 14.65
N SER A 18 -10.46 25.01 14.25
CA SER A 18 -9.19 24.99 14.98
C SER A 18 -9.23 26.03 16.10
N MET A 19 -9.35 25.60 17.36
CA MET A 19 -9.10 26.50 18.48
C MET A 19 -7.59 26.69 18.65
N ALA A 20 -7.04 27.76 18.07
CA ALA A 20 -5.68 28.22 18.37
C ALA A 20 -5.73 29.26 19.50
N VAL A 21 -5.16 28.93 20.66
CA VAL A 21 -4.88 29.91 21.73
C VAL A 21 -3.60 30.66 21.37
N PRO A 22 -3.59 32.01 21.37
CA PRO A 22 -2.37 32.79 21.16
C PRO A 22 -1.45 32.68 22.39
N ALA A 23 -0.19 32.34 22.16
CA ALA A 23 0.85 32.30 23.19
C ALA A 23 1.21 33.72 23.68
N SER A 24 0.71 34.12 24.86
CA SER A 24 1.46 34.96 25.82
C SER A 24 0.72 35.14 27.16
N ALA A 25 1.51 35.13 28.25
CA ALA A 25 1.24 35.52 29.65
C ALA A 25 0.88 34.40 30.64
N ALA A 26 1.89 34.06 31.46
CA ALA A 26 1.80 33.16 32.61
C ALA A 26 1.18 33.84 33.85
N THR A 27 0.34 33.11 34.59
CA THR A 27 0.29 33.13 36.08
C THR A 27 -0.39 31.85 36.60
N ASN A 28 0.16 31.32 37.69
CA ASN A 28 -0.21 30.07 38.37
C ASN A 28 -1.71 29.94 38.70
N GLY A 29 -2.31 28.82 38.28
CA GLY A 29 -3.60 28.32 38.74
C GLY A 29 -3.77 26.87 38.30
N SER A 30 -3.84 25.96 39.25
CA SER A 30 -4.06 24.52 39.05
C SER A 30 -5.40 24.26 38.35
N VAL A 31 -5.38 23.61 37.19
CA VAL A 31 -6.57 23.04 36.54
C VAL A 31 -6.19 21.67 35.96
N SER A 32 -7.09 20.72 36.19
CA SER A 32 -7.06 19.30 35.86
C SER A 32 -6.75 18.99 34.39
N GLU A 33 -6.02 17.90 34.18
CA GLU A 33 -5.80 17.25 32.88
C GLU A 33 -7.11 17.09 32.11
N GLY A 34 -7.29 17.96 31.11
CA GLY A 34 -8.29 17.81 30.07
C GLY A 34 -7.60 17.16 28.87
N THR A 35 -8.14 16.03 28.44
CA THR A 35 -7.68 15.17 27.36
C THR A 35 -7.39 15.94 26.06
N ASP A 36 -6.20 15.74 25.52
CA ASP A 36 -5.79 16.12 24.17
C ASP A 36 -6.71 15.46 23.13
N ILE A 37 -7.23 16.25 22.17
CA ILE A 37 -7.92 15.72 20.99
C ILE A 37 -6.92 15.77 19.83
N VAL A 38 -6.45 14.58 19.44
CA VAL A 38 -5.63 14.32 18.26
C VAL A 38 -6.52 14.43 17.01
N VAL A 39 -6.20 15.33 16.08
CA VAL A 39 -6.85 15.35 14.75
C VAL A 39 -6.09 14.37 13.86
N GLY A 40 -6.75 13.26 13.54
CA GLY A 40 -6.16 12.04 12.97
C GLY A 40 -6.57 10.77 13.73
N ALA A 41 -7.21 10.89 14.90
CA ALA A 41 -7.80 9.75 15.58
C ALA A 41 -8.99 9.21 14.78
N GLU A 42 -9.06 7.88 14.60
CA GLU A 42 -10.29 7.21 14.18
C GLU A 42 -11.45 7.74 15.04
N SER A 43 -12.60 7.99 14.42
CA SER A 43 -13.82 8.34 15.14
C SER A 43 -14.26 7.17 16.02
N VAL A 44 -13.99 7.28 17.32
CA VAL A 44 -14.31 6.27 18.34
C VAL A 44 -15.65 6.58 19.02
N LEU A 45 -16.58 5.63 18.98
CA LEU A 45 -17.82 5.66 19.76
C LEU A 45 -17.59 4.95 21.10
N LYS A 46 -17.85 5.62 22.23
CA LYS A 46 -17.77 4.99 23.55
C LYS A 46 -19.05 4.22 23.86
N GLN A 47 -18.90 2.97 24.30
CA GLN A 47 -20.01 2.13 24.77
C GLN A 47 -20.88 2.87 25.79
N SER A 48 -22.20 2.84 25.59
CA SER A 48 -23.18 3.42 26.54
C SER A 48 -24.07 2.37 27.21
N MET A 49 -24.15 1.16 26.63
CA MET A 49 -24.96 0.04 27.12
C MET A 49 -24.13 -1.23 27.32
N GLU A 50 -24.54 -2.10 28.24
CA GLU A 50 -23.94 -3.43 28.42
C GLU A 50 -24.14 -4.32 27.19
N ASP A 51 -25.33 -4.30 26.59
CA ASP A 51 -25.59 -4.95 25.31
C ASP A 51 -25.33 -3.98 24.16
N ILE A 52 -24.24 -4.22 23.43
CA ILE A 52 -23.79 -3.34 22.34
C ILE A 52 -24.42 -3.67 20.99
N SER A 53 -25.30 -4.69 20.91
CA SER A 53 -25.87 -5.17 19.64
C SER A 53 -26.60 -4.08 18.84
N GLN A 54 -27.19 -3.08 19.50
CA GLN A 54 -27.83 -1.93 18.83
C GLN A 54 -26.87 -0.75 18.65
N GLU A 55 -25.84 -0.64 19.49
CA GLU A 55 -24.86 0.45 19.40
C GLU A 55 -23.93 0.26 18.20
N MET A 56 -23.64 -0.99 17.82
CA MET A 56 -22.84 -1.29 16.64
C MET A 56 -23.48 -0.75 15.34
N TYR A 57 -24.80 -0.60 15.29
CA TYR A 57 -25.53 -0.02 14.16
C TYR A 57 -25.41 1.51 14.07
N LYS A 58 -25.05 2.17 15.18
CA LYS A 58 -24.84 3.63 15.22
C LYS A 58 -23.48 4.04 14.68
N LEU A 59 -22.49 3.14 14.72
CA LEU A 59 -21.14 3.39 14.24
C LEU A 59 -21.13 3.98 12.80
N PRO A 60 -21.69 3.33 11.77
CA PRO A 60 -21.74 3.93 10.43
C PRO A 60 -22.60 5.21 10.34
N GLN A 61 -23.65 5.33 11.16
CA GLN A 61 -24.54 6.49 11.16
C GLN A 61 -23.86 7.74 11.70
N GLU A 62 -22.93 7.56 12.65
CA GLU A 62 -22.16 8.62 13.29
C GLU A 62 -20.78 8.81 12.64
N GLY A 63 -20.49 8.08 11.55
CA GLY A 63 -19.20 8.14 10.85
C GLY A 63 -18.04 7.55 11.66
N CYS A 64 -18.33 6.66 12.60
CA CYS A 64 -17.38 5.95 13.45
C CYS A 64 -17.16 4.52 12.94
N THR A 65 -15.93 4.03 13.01
CA THR A 65 -15.61 2.61 12.70
C THR A 65 -15.25 1.83 13.94
N THR A 66 -14.90 2.51 15.04
CA THR A 66 -14.37 1.88 16.25
C THR A 66 -15.28 2.14 17.44
N MET A 67 -15.64 1.09 18.17
CA MET A 67 -16.34 1.17 19.45
C MET A 67 -15.38 0.83 20.58
N GLN A 68 -15.19 1.76 21.50
CA GLN A 68 -14.37 1.55 22.69
C GLN A 68 -15.25 1.15 23.88
N LEU A 69 -14.94 0.02 24.49
CA LEU A 69 -15.62 -0.45 25.69
C LEU A 69 -15.28 0.43 26.89
N THR A 70 -16.29 0.69 27.72
CA THR A 70 -16.16 1.41 29.00
C THR A 70 -16.58 0.56 30.20
N ARG A 71 -17.03 -0.68 29.93
CA ARG A 71 -17.39 -1.75 30.88
C ARG A 71 -17.47 -3.08 30.12
N ASP A 72 -17.63 -4.18 30.84
CA ASP A 72 -17.90 -5.47 30.22
C ASP A 72 -19.15 -5.40 29.32
N ALA A 73 -19.05 -5.98 28.13
CA ALA A 73 -20.02 -5.86 27.06
C ALA A 73 -20.52 -7.23 26.60
N VAL A 74 -21.72 -7.26 26.04
CA VAL A 74 -22.31 -8.44 25.43
C VAL A 74 -22.92 -8.11 24.06
N ILE A 75 -22.88 -9.05 23.13
CA ILE A 75 -23.65 -9.03 21.87
C ILE A 75 -24.70 -10.15 21.99
N LYS A 76 -25.93 -9.81 22.39
CA LYS A 76 -26.98 -10.84 22.62
C LYS A 76 -28.34 -10.52 21.99
N ALA A 77 -28.78 -9.26 21.95
CA ALA A 77 -30.17 -8.93 21.59
C ALA A 77 -30.57 -9.29 20.15
N GLN A 78 -29.65 -9.22 19.18
CA GLN A 78 -29.97 -9.52 17.78
C GLN A 78 -28.74 -9.98 17.00
N GLN A 79 -29.01 -10.72 15.92
CA GLN A 79 -28.01 -11.08 14.93
C GLN A 79 -27.45 -9.82 14.25
N ILE A 80 -26.12 -9.73 14.15
CA ILE A 80 -25.42 -8.67 13.42
C ILE A 80 -25.11 -9.19 12.02
N ASN A 81 -25.36 -8.37 10.99
CA ASN A 81 -25.08 -8.70 9.60
C ASN A 81 -24.28 -7.57 8.95
N MET A 82 -23.01 -7.84 8.66
CA MET A 82 -22.05 -6.90 8.07
C MET A 82 -21.84 -7.22 6.59
N ASN A 83 -21.67 -6.21 5.75
CA ASN A 83 -21.30 -6.31 4.33
C ASN A 83 -20.82 -4.93 3.82
N THR A 84 -20.37 -4.85 2.55
CA THR A 84 -19.93 -3.59 1.92
C THR A 84 -20.95 -2.45 1.90
N TYR A 85 -22.25 -2.74 2.03
CA TYR A 85 -23.31 -1.73 2.08
C TYR A 85 -23.72 -1.37 3.51
N TYR A 86 -23.34 -2.18 4.49
CA TYR A 86 -23.87 -2.09 5.84
C TYR A 86 -22.86 -2.60 6.86
N MET A 87 -22.32 -1.69 7.69
CA MET A 87 -21.25 -2.00 8.66
C MET A 87 -20.05 -2.66 7.97
N ASP A 88 -19.50 -2.00 6.95
CA ASP A 88 -18.39 -2.51 6.15
C ASP A 88 -17.09 -2.59 6.94
N LYS A 89 -16.89 -1.73 7.95
CA LYS A 89 -15.74 -1.78 8.86
C LYS A 89 -16.16 -1.49 10.29
N ILE A 90 -16.02 -2.48 11.18
CA ILE A 90 -16.30 -2.33 12.60
C ILE A 90 -15.13 -2.88 13.40
N THR A 91 -14.63 -2.07 14.34
CA THR A 91 -13.62 -2.45 15.33
C THR A 91 -14.22 -2.33 16.73
N ILE A 92 -14.05 -3.34 17.58
CA ILE A 92 -14.33 -3.27 19.02
C ILE A 92 -13.00 -3.18 19.77
N ASP A 93 -12.72 -2.03 20.38
CA ASP A 93 -11.59 -1.84 21.29
C ASP A 93 -12.02 -2.19 22.72
N LEU A 94 -11.47 -3.28 23.24
CA LEU A 94 -11.79 -3.82 24.56
C LEU A 94 -11.38 -2.88 25.70
N ASN A 95 -10.32 -2.08 25.53
CA ASN A 95 -9.90 -1.06 26.49
C ASN A 95 -9.92 -1.53 27.97
N GLY A 96 -9.48 -2.76 28.24
CA GLY A 96 -9.42 -3.38 29.56
C GLY A 96 -10.67 -4.15 30.01
N HIS A 97 -11.70 -4.27 29.16
CA HIS A 97 -13.00 -4.87 29.49
C HIS A 97 -13.29 -6.16 28.72
N ASN A 98 -14.19 -6.99 29.25
CA ASN A 98 -14.55 -8.26 28.63
C ASN A 98 -15.67 -8.10 27.59
N LEU A 99 -15.66 -8.94 26.55
CA LEU A 99 -16.72 -9.03 25.55
C LEU A 99 -17.28 -10.45 25.47
N SER A 100 -18.59 -10.61 25.57
CA SER A 100 -19.27 -11.89 25.36
C SER A 100 -20.18 -11.83 24.13
N ILE A 101 -19.91 -12.66 23.13
CA ILE A 101 -20.69 -12.74 21.90
C ILE A 101 -21.66 -13.91 22.03
N GLU A 102 -22.92 -13.62 22.37
CA GLU A 102 -23.95 -14.64 22.63
C GLU A 102 -24.89 -14.87 21.44
N ASN A 103 -24.81 -14.01 20.41
CA ASN A 103 -25.62 -14.09 19.19
C ASN A 103 -24.75 -13.92 17.94
N ASP A 104 -25.26 -14.37 16.79
CA ASP A 104 -24.50 -14.44 15.55
C ASP A 104 -24.04 -13.08 15.03
N VAL A 105 -22.76 -12.96 14.69
CA VAL A 105 -22.16 -11.85 13.94
C VAL A 105 -21.74 -12.35 12.57
N ASN A 106 -22.52 -12.04 11.54
CA ASN A 106 -22.28 -12.50 10.17
C ASN A 106 -21.45 -11.47 9.41
N VAL A 107 -20.21 -11.81 9.06
CA VAL A 107 -19.28 -10.96 8.33
C VAL A 107 -19.34 -11.29 6.84
N GLY A 108 -20.23 -10.61 6.12
CA GLY A 108 -20.49 -10.80 4.70
C GLY A 108 -19.45 -10.17 3.77
N SER A 109 -19.64 -10.36 2.46
CA SER A 109 -18.66 -9.98 1.42
C SER A 109 -18.11 -8.56 1.56
N GLY A 110 -16.78 -8.46 1.71
CA GLY A 110 -16.02 -7.23 1.78
C GLY A 110 -16.18 -6.40 3.07
N ALA A 111 -16.87 -6.91 4.08
CA ALA A 111 -16.87 -6.31 5.42
C ALA A 111 -15.71 -6.81 6.28
N THR A 112 -15.27 -5.99 7.23
CA THR A 112 -14.24 -6.32 8.22
C THR A 112 -14.78 -6.12 9.63
N PHE A 113 -14.69 -7.17 10.45
CA PHE A 113 -14.95 -7.13 11.89
C PHE A 113 -13.64 -7.35 12.64
N THR A 114 -13.24 -6.40 13.49
CA THR A 114 -11.99 -6.46 14.25
C THR A 114 -12.29 -6.37 15.74
N ILE A 115 -11.60 -7.15 16.57
CA ILE A 115 -11.56 -6.96 18.02
C ILE A 115 -10.11 -6.65 18.41
N THR A 116 -9.89 -5.61 19.22
CA THR A 116 -8.55 -5.11 19.60
C THR A 116 -8.51 -4.74 21.08
N GLY A 117 -7.31 -4.50 21.63
CA GLY A 117 -7.15 -4.03 23.01
C GLY A 117 -7.13 -5.16 24.04
N GLU A 118 -6.89 -4.82 25.32
CA GLU A 118 -6.79 -5.81 26.40
C GLU A 118 -8.17 -6.19 26.95
N GLY A 119 -8.46 -7.48 27.13
CA GLY A 119 -9.72 -7.96 27.71
C GLY A 119 -10.00 -9.43 27.39
N ASN A 120 -10.97 -10.09 28.04
CA ASN A 120 -11.35 -11.46 27.67
C ASN A 120 -12.53 -11.47 26.71
N VAL A 121 -12.41 -12.23 25.62
CA VAL A 121 -13.49 -12.42 24.65
C VAL A 121 -14.04 -13.84 24.74
N THR A 122 -15.37 -13.98 24.77
CA THR A 122 -16.06 -15.29 24.75
C THR A 122 -17.10 -15.33 23.63
N GLY A 123 -17.42 -16.54 23.14
CA GLY A 123 -18.44 -16.71 22.12
C GLY A 123 -18.01 -16.41 20.68
N LEU A 124 -16.71 -16.45 20.38
CA LEU A 124 -16.16 -16.26 19.03
C LEU A 124 -16.76 -17.22 17.99
N ASP A 125 -17.24 -18.40 18.40
CA ASP A 125 -17.94 -19.35 17.53
C ASP A 125 -19.22 -18.78 16.89
N ASN A 126 -19.77 -17.70 17.46
CA ASN A 126 -20.91 -16.97 16.91
C ASN A 126 -20.51 -15.96 15.82
N VAL A 127 -19.22 -15.78 15.53
CA VAL A 127 -18.74 -14.95 14.41
C VAL A 127 -18.67 -15.81 13.15
N LYS A 128 -19.56 -15.53 12.19
CA LYS A 128 -19.72 -16.29 10.94
C LYS A 128 -19.19 -15.50 9.75
N VAL A 129 -18.03 -15.91 9.22
CA VAL A 129 -17.39 -15.20 8.10
C VAL A 129 -17.89 -15.75 6.76
N ASN A 130 -18.71 -14.96 6.06
CA ASN A 130 -19.34 -15.28 4.77
C ASN A 130 -18.86 -14.32 3.67
N GLY A 131 -17.55 -14.30 3.42
CA GLY A 131 -16.91 -13.51 2.37
C GLY A 131 -16.29 -12.18 2.81
N GLY A 132 -16.37 -11.83 4.09
CA GLY A 132 -15.63 -10.73 4.70
C GLY A 132 -14.38 -11.19 5.45
N THR A 133 -13.88 -10.35 6.34
CA THR A 133 -12.67 -10.57 7.15
C THR A 133 -12.99 -10.43 8.63
N PHE A 134 -12.61 -11.40 9.45
CA PHE A 134 -12.64 -11.28 10.91
C PHE A 134 -11.20 -11.27 11.44
N ASN A 135 -10.86 -10.26 12.25
CA ASN A 135 -9.56 -10.09 12.87
C ASN A 135 -9.72 -10.09 14.39
N ASP A 136 -9.15 -11.08 15.06
CA ASP A 136 -9.08 -11.10 16.51
C ASP A 136 -7.68 -10.71 16.97
N ASN A 137 -7.49 -9.42 17.24
CA ASN A 137 -6.21 -8.80 17.60
C ASN A 137 -6.21 -8.34 19.07
N HIS A 138 -7.09 -8.90 19.90
CA HIS A 138 -7.11 -8.58 21.33
C HIS A 138 -5.98 -9.30 22.07
N THR A 139 -5.59 -8.74 23.22
CA THR A 139 -4.69 -9.39 24.18
C THR A 139 -5.51 -9.88 25.37
N GLU A 140 -5.38 -11.16 25.73
CA GLU A 140 -6.01 -11.70 26.94
C GLU A 140 -5.37 -11.03 28.19
N GLY A 141 -6.08 -10.08 28.78
CA GLY A 141 -5.64 -9.33 29.95
C GLY A 141 -6.22 -9.86 31.27
N ALA A 142 -5.47 -9.72 32.36
CA ALA A 142 -6.01 -9.88 33.72
C ALA A 142 -7.04 -8.77 34.00
N ALA A 143 -8.31 -9.02 33.65
CA ALA A 143 -9.40 -8.07 33.79
C ALA A 143 -9.41 -7.41 35.18
N THR A 144 -9.63 -6.09 35.25
CA THR A 144 -9.99 -5.43 36.50
C THR A 144 -11.43 -5.82 36.83
N PRO A 145 -11.69 -6.67 37.84
CA PRO A 145 -13.01 -7.23 38.05
C PRO A 145 -13.94 -6.16 38.60
N THR A 146 -15.00 -5.80 37.88
CA THR A 146 -16.06 -4.93 38.42
C THR A 146 -17.34 -5.66 38.80
N THR A 147 -17.53 -6.94 38.46
CA THR A 147 -18.65 -7.73 39.02
C THR A 147 -18.33 -9.22 39.21
N LYS A 148 -18.67 -9.72 40.40
CA LYS A 148 -18.52 -11.11 40.87
C LYS A 148 -19.38 -12.09 40.04
N PRO A 149 -18.83 -13.23 39.57
CA PRO A 149 -19.62 -14.22 38.85
C PRO A 149 -20.68 -14.88 39.76
N THR A 150 -21.93 -14.83 39.33
CA THR A 150 -23.01 -15.69 39.85
C THR A 150 -23.38 -16.67 38.76
N THR A 151 -22.75 -17.85 38.77
CA THR A 151 -23.38 -19.18 38.62
C THR A 151 -22.32 -20.26 38.41
N LYS A 152 -22.57 -21.41 39.03
CA LYS A 152 -21.68 -22.57 39.16
C LYS A 152 -21.90 -23.52 37.98
N PRO A 153 -20.86 -23.96 37.24
CA PRO A 153 -21.03 -25.02 36.25
C PRO A 153 -21.12 -26.38 36.97
N THR A 154 -22.29 -27.00 36.88
CA THR A 154 -22.46 -28.44 37.05
C THR A 154 -22.36 -29.10 35.69
N THR A 155 -21.25 -29.79 35.43
CA THR A 155 -21.19 -31.17 34.90
C THR A 155 -19.74 -31.56 34.60
N LYS A 156 -19.39 -32.78 35.00
CA LYS A 156 -18.06 -33.38 34.94
C LYS A 156 -17.96 -34.23 33.66
N PRO A 157 -17.00 -33.98 32.75
CA PRO A 157 -16.61 -34.97 31.76
C PRO A 157 -15.64 -35.95 32.40
N THR A 158 -16.00 -37.22 32.29
CA THR A 158 -15.18 -38.37 32.68
C THR A 158 -14.65 -38.94 31.37
N VAL A 159 -13.37 -38.75 31.04
CA VAL A 159 -12.45 -39.71 30.37
C VAL A 159 -11.07 -39.02 30.28
N LYS A 160 -10.03 -39.76 30.69
CA LYS A 160 -8.61 -39.37 30.74
C LYS A 160 -7.91 -39.84 29.46
N PRO A 161 -7.27 -38.96 28.67
CA PRO A 161 -6.15 -39.34 27.81
C PRO A 161 -4.84 -39.28 28.62
N THR A 162 -3.94 -40.20 28.28
CA THR A 162 -2.70 -40.48 29.00
C THR A 162 -1.54 -39.85 28.22
N THR A 163 -0.47 -39.53 28.96
CA THR A 163 0.86 -39.01 28.57
C THR A 163 0.97 -37.51 28.21
N LYS A 164 1.74 -36.81 29.06
CA LYS A 164 2.14 -35.40 29.05
C LYS A 164 3.53 -35.27 28.41
N PRO A 165 3.77 -34.31 27.49
CA PRO A 165 5.10 -33.79 27.24
C PRO A 165 5.47 -32.67 28.23
N THR A 166 6.52 -32.98 28.99
CA THR A 166 7.67 -32.20 29.48
C THR A 166 7.71 -30.67 29.30
N THR A 167 7.94 -29.98 30.44
CA THR A 167 8.44 -28.61 30.70
C THR A 167 8.24 -27.50 29.65
N THR A 168 7.58 -26.41 30.07
CA THR A 168 7.54 -25.11 29.39
C THR A 168 8.94 -24.67 28.97
N PRO A 169 9.21 -24.37 27.68
CA PRO A 169 10.51 -23.93 27.22
C PRO A 169 10.87 -22.57 27.82
N VAL A 170 12.15 -22.35 28.08
CA VAL A 170 12.69 -21.02 28.40
C VAL A 170 12.66 -20.20 27.11
N THR A 171 12.35 -18.90 27.18
CA THR A 171 12.09 -17.98 26.04
C THR A 171 13.14 -18.01 24.91
N GLY A 172 14.34 -18.55 25.15
CA GLY A 172 15.41 -18.68 24.16
C GLY A 172 15.31 -19.87 23.18
N ASP A 173 14.56 -20.93 23.47
CA ASP A 173 14.58 -22.18 22.67
C ASP A 173 13.31 -22.44 21.84
N ALA A 174 12.31 -21.56 21.95
CA ALA A 174 11.06 -21.70 21.23
C ALA A 174 11.24 -21.45 19.72
N VAL A 175 10.59 -22.26 18.90
CA VAL A 175 10.59 -22.16 17.43
C VAL A 175 9.25 -21.73 16.88
N ALA A 176 8.17 -21.88 17.65
CA ALA A 176 6.83 -21.49 17.25
C ALA A 176 6.04 -20.96 18.46
N SER A 177 5.03 -20.15 18.18
CA SER A 177 4.10 -19.65 19.20
C SER A 177 2.64 -19.69 18.77
N ILE A 178 1.75 -19.74 19.76
CA ILE A 178 0.30 -19.57 19.60
C ILE A 178 -0.15 -18.56 20.65
N GLY A 179 -0.29 -17.29 20.25
CA GLY A 179 -0.38 -16.19 21.21
C GLY A 179 0.89 -16.17 22.07
N ASP A 180 0.74 -16.12 23.40
CA ASP A 180 1.86 -16.09 24.34
C ASP A 180 2.46 -17.48 24.65
N GLU A 181 1.81 -18.56 24.19
CA GLU A 181 2.30 -19.91 24.43
C GLU A 181 3.44 -20.25 23.47
N LEU A 182 4.58 -20.64 24.03
CA LEU A 182 5.81 -20.95 23.31
C LEU A 182 6.02 -22.47 23.18
N TYR A 183 6.43 -22.90 21.99
CA TYR A 183 6.62 -24.30 21.65
C TYR A 183 8.05 -24.56 21.16
N ALA A 184 8.66 -25.62 21.67
CA ALA A 184 10.03 -26.03 21.32
C ALA A 184 10.12 -26.73 19.97
N SER A 185 9.01 -27.25 19.44
CA SER A 185 8.92 -27.82 18.10
C SER A 185 7.66 -27.34 17.37
N LEU A 186 7.72 -27.32 16.04
CA LEU A 186 6.58 -26.95 15.21
C LEU A 186 5.45 -27.98 15.30
N GLN A 187 5.78 -29.27 15.41
CA GLN A 187 4.77 -30.32 15.58
C GLN A 187 4.02 -30.18 16.91
N ASP A 188 4.70 -29.86 18.01
CA ASP A 188 4.05 -29.63 19.31
C ASP A 188 3.08 -28.44 19.25
N ALA A 189 3.45 -27.36 18.53
CA ALA A 189 2.56 -26.23 18.31
C ALA A 189 1.30 -26.66 17.53
N ILE A 190 1.45 -27.45 16.47
CA ILE A 190 0.32 -27.97 15.68
C ILE A 190 -0.59 -28.87 16.52
N ASP A 191 0.00 -29.77 17.29
CA ASP A 191 -0.71 -30.71 18.15
C ASP A 191 -1.47 -29.99 19.26
N ALA A 192 -0.93 -28.90 19.79
CA ALA A 192 -1.60 -28.04 20.76
C ALA A 192 -2.61 -27.06 20.15
N SER A 193 -2.46 -26.72 18.87
CA SER A 193 -3.32 -25.73 18.20
C SER A 193 -4.78 -26.16 18.20
N LYS A 194 -5.66 -25.21 18.52
CA LYS A 194 -7.11 -25.34 18.31
C LYS A 194 -7.45 -24.92 16.87
N ASP A 195 -8.58 -25.40 16.36
CA ASP A 195 -9.01 -25.09 14.99
C ASP A 195 -9.09 -23.59 14.73
N GLY A 196 -8.50 -23.16 13.61
CA GLY A 196 -8.51 -21.76 13.16
C GLY A 196 -7.46 -20.87 13.81
N ARG A 197 -6.62 -21.37 14.74
CA ARG A 197 -5.55 -20.56 15.34
C ARG A 197 -4.35 -20.40 14.42
N LYS A 198 -3.75 -19.22 14.53
CA LYS A 198 -2.49 -18.83 13.87
C LYS A 198 -1.31 -19.33 14.71
N ILE A 199 -0.40 -20.05 14.07
CA ILE A 199 0.91 -20.42 14.60
C ILE A 199 1.92 -19.48 13.96
N VAL A 200 2.70 -18.77 14.77
CA VAL A 200 3.77 -17.89 14.28
C VAL A 200 5.09 -18.66 14.41
N LEU A 201 5.80 -18.80 13.30
CA LEU A 201 7.16 -19.35 13.29
C LEU A 201 8.10 -18.27 13.81
N LEU A 202 8.89 -18.57 14.83
CA LEU A 202 9.78 -17.60 15.49
C LEU A 202 11.24 -17.74 15.05
N LYS A 203 11.63 -18.91 14.52
CA LYS A 203 13.01 -19.24 14.13
C LYS A 203 13.01 -20.25 12.97
N PRO A 204 14.10 -20.33 12.19
CA PRO A 204 14.30 -21.41 11.23
C PRO A 204 14.16 -22.79 11.86
N VAL A 205 13.46 -23.70 11.19
CA VAL A 205 13.29 -25.09 11.64
C VAL A 205 13.74 -26.07 10.55
N ASP A 206 14.48 -27.10 10.96
CA ASP A 206 14.82 -28.25 10.11
C ASP A 206 13.98 -29.46 10.52
N ILE A 207 13.01 -29.79 9.68
CA ILE A 207 12.15 -30.98 9.78
C ILE A 207 12.54 -32.06 8.77
N SER A 208 13.68 -31.94 8.07
CA SER A 208 14.05 -32.82 6.95
C SER A 208 14.22 -34.30 7.29
N LYS A 209 14.31 -34.63 8.59
CA LYS A 209 14.38 -36.01 9.09
C LYS A 209 13.12 -36.47 9.81
N THR A 210 12.28 -35.54 10.26
CA THR A 210 11.11 -35.83 11.09
C THR A 210 9.80 -35.69 10.32
N GLY A 211 9.79 -34.89 9.25
CA GLY A 211 8.58 -34.43 8.59
C GLY A 211 7.71 -33.53 9.48
N LEU A 212 6.56 -33.17 8.95
CA LEU A 212 5.50 -32.43 9.65
C LEU A 212 4.15 -33.01 9.24
N SER A 213 3.27 -33.28 10.21
CA SER A 213 1.95 -33.82 9.93
C SER A 213 0.85 -32.87 10.39
N ILE A 214 -0.05 -32.55 9.46
CA ILE A 214 -1.29 -31.81 9.71
C ILE A 214 -2.45 -32.80 9.66
N PRO A 215 -2.86 -33.37 10.80
CA PRO A 215 -3.88 -34.42 10.81
C PRO A 215 -5.25 -33.88 10.41
N SER A 216 -6.14 -34.76 9.94
CA SER A 216 -7.50 -34.42 9.46
C SER A 216 -8.37 -33.61 10.43
N THR A 217 -8.08 -33.67 11.73
CA THR A 217 -8.78 -32.93 12.77
C THR A 217 -8.27 -31.50 12.99
N LYS A 218 -7.25 -31.05 12.25
CA LYS A 218 -6.59 -29.77 12.48
C LYS A 218 -6.81 -28.82 11.32
N LYS A 219 -7.16 -27.58 11.65
CA LYS A 219 -7.17 -26.45 10.72
C LYS A 219 -6.28 -25.35 11.26
N ILE A 220 -5.16 -25.08 10.60
CA ILE A 220 -4.13 -24.16 11.10
C ILE A 220 -3.71 -23.16 10.04
N SER A 221 -3.30 -21.98 10.50
CA SER A 221 -2.55 -21.02 9.70
C SER A 221 -1.14 -20.93 10.24
N LEU A 222 -0.14 -21.15 9.40
CA LEU A 222 1.26 -21.00 9.73
C LEU A 222 1.78 -19.72 9.11
N ASP A 223 2.22 -18.79 9.96
CA ASP A 223 2.75 -17.50 9.58
C ASP A 223 4.27 -17.46 9.69
N LEU A 224 4.92 -17.02 8.61
CA LEU A 224 6.37 -17.08 8.47
C LEU A 224 7.10 -15.75 8.77
N ALA A 225 6.36 -14.67 9.03
CA ALA A 225 6.82 -13.28 9.12
C ALA A 225 8.04 -12.99 10.01
N GLU A 226 8.36 -13.83 11.00
CA GLU A 226 9.54 -13.58 11.85
C GLU A 226 10.82 -14.26 11.31
N VAL A 227 10.74 -14.96 10.17
CA VAL A 227 11.84 -15.77 9.62
C VAL A 227 12.03 -15.51 8.13
N ASN A 228 12.52 -14.31 7.84
CA ASN A 228 12.73 -13.82 6.49
C ASN A 228 13.99 -14.39 5.83
N ALA A 229 13.96 -14.47 4.49
CA ALA A 229 15.01 -15.04 3.65
C ALA A 229 16.19 -14.08 3.47
N GLU A 230 16.80 -13.69 4.58
CA GLU A 230 18.02 -12.88 4.60
C GLU A 230 19.17 -13.60 3.92
N THR A 231 19.96 -12.86 3.14
CA THR A 231 21.11 -13.39 2.41
C THR A 231 22.37 -13.24 3.26
N ASP A 232 23.08 -14.34 3.49
CA ASP A 232 24.34 -14.32 4.22
C ASP A 232 25.53 -13.85 3.36
N ALA A 233 26.73 -13.83 3.95
CA ALA A 233 27.95 -13.38 3.28
C ALA A 233 28.36 -14.25 2.07
N ASP A 234 27.90 -15.51 2.03
CA ASP A 234 28.17 -16.46 0.96
C ASP A 234 27.07 -16.42 -0.13
N GLY A 235 26.02 -15.62 0.08
CA GLY A 235 24.90 -15.47 -0.84
C GLY A 235 23.78 -16.48 -0.64
N GLU A 236 23.85 -17.30 0.41
CA GLU A 236 22.81 -18.27 0.76
C GLU A 236 21.68 -17.58 1.53
N LYS A 237 20.43 -17.96 1.22
CA LYS A 237 19.27 -17.40 1.88
C LYS A 237 18.90 -18.21 3.11
N THR A 238 18.44 -17.52 4.15
CA THR A 238 17.80 -18.15 5.31
C THR A 238 16.56 -18.92 4.86
N ILE A 239 16.44 -20.17 5.31
CA ILE A 239 15.29 -21.03 5.03
C ILE A 239 14.44 -21.10 6.29
N ALA A 240 13.20 -20.64 6.23
CA ALA A 240 12.27 -20.67 7.34
C ALA A 240 11.96 -22.11 7.77
N ILE A 241 11.68 -22.98 6.80
CA ILE A 241 11.44 -24.41 7.04
C ILE A 241 12.24 -25.23 6.04
N LEU A 242 13.30 -25.88 6.53
CA LEU A 242 14.03 -26.89 5.77
C LEU A 242 13.33 -28.23 5.97
N THR A 243 12.89 -28.84 4.88
CA THR A 243 12.06 -30.05 4.90
C THR A 243 12.61 -31.13 3.97
N GLY A 244 12.20 -32.38 4.20
CA GLY A 244 12.47 -33.50 3.31
C GLY A 244 11.35 -33.60 2.28
N THR A 245 11.16 -34.79 1.73
CA THR A 245 10.05 -35.10 0.82
C THR A 245 9.28 -36.33 1.29
N GLY A 246 8.06 -36.52 0.79
CA GLY A 246 7.25 -37.71 1.07
C GLY A 246 6.88 -37.80 2.55
N ASP A 247 7.21 -38.93 3.19
CA ASP A 247 6.96 -39.17 4.63
C ASP A 247 7.77 -38.26 5.55
N LYS A 248 8.85 -37.66 5.04
CA LYS A 248 9.70 -36.66 5.73
C LYS A 248 9.46 -35.24 5.23
N GLY A 249 8.49 -35.07 4.33
CA GLY A 249 7.96 -33.78 3.92
C GLY A 249 6.87 -33.28 4.87
N ILE A 250 5.98 -32.44 4.34
CA ILE A 250 4.81 -31.93 5.05
C ILE A 250 3.58 -32.68 4.54
N THR A 251 3.01 -33.52 5.39
CA THR A 251 1.77 -34.27 5.08
C THR A 251 0.56 -33.50 5.57
N VAL A 252 -0.43 -33.30 4.71
CA VAL A 252 -1.64 -32.52 5.00
C VAL A 252 -2.88 -33.38 4.79
N GLU A 253 -3.51 -33.80 5.88
CA GLU A 253 -4.82 -34.44 5.89
C GLU A 253 -5.92 -33.49 6.41
N GLY A 254 -5.53 -32.49 7.20
CA GLY A 254 -6.40 -31.42 7.70
C GLY A 254 -6.43 -30.20 6.80
N ALA A 255 -6.35 -29.00 7.35
CA ALA A 255 -6.19 -27.76 6.59
C ALA A 255 -4.96 -26.97 7.07
N LEU A 256 -4.12 -26.57 6.12
CA LEU A 256 -2.94 -25.74 6.36
C LEU A 256 -3.00 -24.52 5.45
N ALA A 257 -2.96 -23.34 6.06
CA ALA A 257 -2.71 -22.08 5.37
C ALA A 257 -1.26 -21.63 5.61
N ILE A 258 -0.55 -21.24 4.55
CA ILE A 258 0.76 -20.58 4.62
C ILE A 258 0.55 -19.08 4.37
N THR A 259 0.96 -18.28 5.34
CA THR A 259 0.87 -16.81 5.32
C THR A 259 2.21 -16.16 5.63
N ASP A 260 2.30 -14.89 5.28
CA ASP A 260 3.43 -14.03 5.63
C ASP A 260 2.95 -12.62 5.93
N SER A 261 2.86 -12.27 7.22
CA SER A 261 2.17 -11.06 7.67
C SER A 261 3.01 -9.77 7.61
N ASP A 262 4.34 -9.84 7.54
CA ASP A 262 5.20 -8.66 7.39
C ASP A 262 5.41 -8.26 5.92
N GLY A 263 5.20 -9.21 5.00
CA GLY A 263 5.34 -9.00 3.55
C GLY A 263 6.75 -9.17 3.02
N GLU A 264 7.70 -9.58 3.84
CA GLU A 264 9.05 -9.96 3.41
C GLU A 264 9.05 -11.39 2.85
N GLU A 265 10.11 -11.79 2.12
CA GLU A 265 10.15 -13.13 1.52
C GLU A 265 10.56 -14.17 2.55
N SER A 266 9.68 -15.10 2.90
CA SER A 266 10.02 -16.33 3.65
C SER A 266 10.10 -17.57 2.75
N ILE A 267 11.01 -18.51 3.05
CA ILE A 267 11.26 -19.71 2.20
C ILE A 267 11.02 -21.02 2.95
N ILE A 268 10.18 -21.89 2.38
CA ILE A 268 10.09 -23.32 2.70
C ILE A 268 10.85 -24.07 1.60
N ALA A 269 11.86 -24.87 1.96
CA ALA A 269 12.70 -25.51 0.96
C ALA A 269 13.11 -26.94 1.31
N THR A 270 13.43 -27.72 0.29
CA THR A 270 14.12 -29.02 0.45
C THR A 270 15.47 -29.01 -0.25
N LYS A 271 16.38 -29.83 0.26
CA LYS A 271 17.67 -30.15 -0.38
C LYS A 271 17.66 -31.51 -1.06
N ASP A 272 16.56 -32.26 -0.93
CA ASP A 272 16.42 -33.59 -1.51
C ASP A 272 16.05 -33.48 -3.01
N GLU A 273 16.57 -34.40 -3.80
CA GLU A 273 16.12 -34.64 -5.19
C GLU A 273 15.39 -35.99 -5.21
N SER A 274 14.06 -35.95 -5.32
CA SER A 274 13.17 -37.11 -5.18
C SER A 274 11.98 -37.04 -6.14
N GLU A 275 11.35 -38.19 -6.40
CA GLU A 275 10.03 -38.27 -7.06
C GLU A 275 8.87 -38.03 -6.08
N ASP A 276 9.18 -37.74 -4.82
CA ASP A 276 8.21 -37.32 -3.81
C ASP A 276 8.05 -35.80 -3.76
N ALA A 277 7.12 -35.32 -2.93
CA ALA A 277 6.85 -33.88 -2.77
C ALA A 277 7.26 -33.30 -1.42
N VAL A 278 7.55 -32.00 -1.42
CA VAL A 278 7.64 -31.16 -0.22
C VAL A 278 6.33 -31.18 0.56
N PHE A 279 5.19 -31.01 -0.12
CA PHE A 279 3.85 -31.14 0.44
C PHE A 279 3.11 -32.32 -0.17
N THR A 280 2.57 -33.21 0.67
CA THR A 280 1.68 -34.30 0.24
C THR A 280 0.31 -34.12 0.86
N LEU A 281 -0.73 -33.92 0.05
CA LEU A 281 -2.10 -33.78 0.51
C LEU A 281 -2.85 -35.10 0.29
N ASN A 282 -3.44 -35.63 1.35
CA ASN A 282 -4.18 -36.90 1.33
C ASN A 282 -5.51 -36.75 2.09
N ALA A 283 -6.40 -37.73 1.97
CA ALA A 283 -7.60 -37.87 2.79
C ALA A 283 -8.51 -36.61 2.82
N GLY A 284 -8.52 -35.81 1.74
CA GLY A 284 -9.31 -34.58 1.65
C GLY A 284 -8.64 -33.34 2.22
N GLY A 285 -7.35 -33.42 2.55
CA GLY A 285 -6.58 -32.33 3.10
C GLY A 285 -6.56 -31.08 2.22
N THR A 286 -6.42 -29.92 2.83
CA THR A 286 -6.41 -28.62 2.16
C THR A 286 -5.10 -27.88 2.42
N LEU A 287 -4.38 -27.54 1.37
CA LEU A 287 -3.26 -26.59 1.42
C LEU A 287 -3.68 -25.27 0.77
N TYR A 288 -3.53 -24.18 1.51
CA TYR A 288 -3.79 -22.83 1.05
C TYR A 288 -2.51 -22.00 1.13
N VAL A 289 -2.04 -21.43 0.01
CA VAL A 289 -0.87 -20.56 -0.03
C VAL A 289 -1.32 -19.16 -0.40
N ALA A 290 -1.22 -18.24 0.57
CA ALA A 290 -1.47 -16.83 0.34
C ALA A 290 -0.19 -16.08 0.03
N LYS A 291 0.89 -16.39 0.76
CA LYS A 291 2.19 -15.74 0.65
C LYS A 291 3.34 -16.71 0.91
N GLY A 292 4.56 -16.29 0.58
CA GLY A 292 5.79 -17.02 0.81
C GLY A 292 6.28 -17.79 -0.42
N SER A 293 7.53 -18.25 -0.32
CA SER A 293 8.25 -18.99 -1.36
C SER A 293 8.40 -20.46 -0.98
N ILE A 294 8.08 -21.36 -1.91
CA ILE A 294 8.36 -22.80 -1.81
C ILE A 294 9.41 -23.16 -2.86
N ASP A 295 10.55 -23.70 -2.42
CA ASP A 295 11.61 -24.19 -3.31
C ASP A 295 11.80 -25.70 -3.12
N ALA A 296 11.28 -26.46 -4.09
CA ALA A 296 11.30 -27.92 -4.05
C ALA A 296 12.61 -28.54 -4.58
N GLY A 297 13.60 -27.73 -4.99
CA GLY A 297 14.84 -28.27 -5.55
C GLY A 297 14.56 -29.24 -6.70
N GLY A 298 15.16 -30.43 -6.68
CA GLY A 298 14.92 -31.48 -7.69
C GLY A 298 13.63 -32.28 -7.53
N SER A 299 12.79 -31.95 -6.56
CA SER A 299 11.58 -32.70 -6.18
C SER A 299 10.29 -32.01 -6.60
N HIS A 300 9.14 -32.66 -6.39
CA HIS A 300 7.84 -31.99 -6.53
C HIS A 300 7.62 -31.01 -5.36
N ALA A 301 6.94 -29.89 -5.62
CA ALA A 301 6.53 -29.00 -4.54
C ALA A 301 5.27 -29.52 -3.86
N VAL A 302 4.28 -29.97 -4.64
CA VAL A 302 3.00 -30.45 -4.13
C VAL A 302 2.55 -31.70 -4.90
N ILE A 303 2.21 -32.77 -4.18
CA ILE A 303 1.41 -33.88 -4.68
C ILE A 303 0.07 -33.85 -3.92
N ALA A 304 -1.05 -33.78 -4.64
CA ALA A 304 -2.39 -33.86 -4.05
C ALA A 304 -3.14 -35.09 -4.54
N ASN A 305 -3.53 -35.95 -3.61
CA ASN A 305 -4.22 -37.22 -3.86
C ASN A 305 -5.65 -37.20 -3.30
N ASP A 306 -6.40 -38.27 -3.55
CA ASP A 306 -7.77 -38.44 -3.05
C ASP A 306 -8.66 -37.24 -3.46
N HIS A 307 -9.46 -36.70 -2.55
CA HIS A 307 -10.35 -35.55 -2.76
C HIS A 307 -9.77 -34.25 -2.15
N SER A 308 -8.44 -34.14 -2.16
CA SER A 308 -7.70 -33.02 -1.54
C SER A 308 -7.84 -31.71 -2.31
N ASN A 309 -7.55 -30.59 -1.63
CA ASN A 309 -7.72 -29.25 -2.16
C ASN A 309 -6.42 -28.44 -2.09
N PHE A 310 -5.89 -28.03 -3.24
CA PHE A 310 -4.76 -27.12 -3.30
C PHE A 310 -5.18 -25.75 -3.81
N LYS A 311 -4.90 -24.70 -3.04
CA LYS A 311 -5.37 -23.35 -3.33
C LYS A 311 -4.23 -22.34 -3.24
N ILE A 312 -4.12 -21.48 -4.24
CA ILE A 312 -3.22 -20.32 -4.23
C ILE A 312 -4.03 -19.05 -4.47
N LYS A 313 -4.04 -18.15 -3.49
CA LYS A 313 -4.76 -16.88 -3.56
C LYS A 313 -3.90 -15.78 -2.98
N ALA A 314 -2.88 -15.42 -3.75
CA ALA A 314 -1.98 -14.33 -3.45
C ALA A 314 -2.59 -12.96 -3.83
N ASP A 315 -2.04 -11.90 -3.23
CA ASP A 315 -2.42 -10.51 -3.54
C ASP A 315 -1.92 -10.10 -4.94
N ASP A 316 -0.73 -10.57 -5.31
CA ASP A 316 -0.11 -10.40 -6.63
C ASP A 316 0.74 -11.63 -7.01
N ARG A 317 1.49 -11.54 -8.10
CA ARG A 317 2.31 -12.64 -8.65
C ARG A 317 3.54 -12.99 -7.84
N ASP A 318 4.06 -12.03 -7.09
CA ASP A 318 5.32 -12.17 -6.34
C ASP A 318 5.05 -12.57 -4.89
N ALA A 319 3.86 -12.28 -4.38
CA ALA A 319 3.43 -12.61 -3.01
C ALA A 319 3.50 -14.12 -2.70
N ALA A 320 3.11 -15.01 -3.63
CA ALA A 320 3.28 -16.45 -3.47
C ALA A 320 4.02 -17.06 -4.66
N LYS A 321 5.13 -17.75 -4.39
CA LYS A 321 5.99 -18.31 -5.43
C LYS A 321 6.36 -19.77 -5.15
N ILE A 322 6.15 -20.64 -6.13
CA ILE A 322 6.48 -22.06 -6.01
C ILE A 322 7.44 -22.42 -7.14
N THR A 323 8.60 -22.98 -6.80
CA THR A 323 9.64 -23.34 -7.75
C THR A 323 10.05 -24.79 -7.56
N ALA A 324 10.22 -25.51 -8.66
CA ALA A 324 10.82 -26.84 -8.70
C ALA A 324 11.75 -26.97 -9.91
N LYS A 325 12.67 -27.92 -9.85
CA LYS A 325 13.57 -28.36 -10.93
C LYS A 325 13.34 -29.84 -11.29
N GLY A 326 12.50 -30.54 -10.53
CA GLY A 326 12.11 -31.92 -10.79
C GLY A 326 11.18 -32.10 -12.01
N PRO A 327 10.67 -33.33 -12.23
CA PRO A 327 9.82 -33.65 -13.36
C PRO A 327 8.56 -32.78 -13.42
N SER A 328 7.96 -32.48 -12.26
CA SER A 328 6.81 -31.56 -12.15
C SER A 328 6.86 -30.69 -10.91
N THR A 329 6.27 -29.49 -10.94
CA THR A 329 6.13 -28.68 -9.72
C THR A 329 4.95 -29.15 -8.89
N ILE A 330 3.81 -29.42 -9.54
CA ILE A 330 2.57 -29.88 -8.90
C ILE A 330 2.08 -31.13 -9.63
N VAL A 331 1.60 -32.11 -8.85
CA VAL A 331 0.91 -33.31 -9.36
C VAL A 331 -0.45 -33.42 -8.67
N LEU A 332 -1.51 -33.60 -9.44
CA LEU A 332 -2.88 -33.83 -8.95
C LEU A 332 -3.35 -35.21 -9.37
N ASN A 333 -3.85 -36.01 -8.44
CA ASN A 333 -4.35 -37.36 -8.66
C ASN A 333 -5.83 -37.49 -8.24
N ASP A 334 -6.48 -38.58 -8.64
CA ASP A 334 -7.80 -39.02 -8.18
C ASP A 334 -8.93 -37.98 -8.33
N GLU A 335 -9.41 -37.40 -7.24
CA GLU A 335 -10.46 -36.38 -7.18
C GLU A 335 -9.91 -35.04 -6.66
N ALA A 336 -8.60 -34.82 -6.71
CA ALA A 336 -7.97 -33.61 -6.20
C ALA A 336 -8.40 -32.38 -6.99
N ILE A 337 -8.52 -31.25 -6.29
CA ILE A 337 -8.95 -29.97 -6.86
C ILE A 337 -7.83 -28.94 -6.68
N MET A 338 -7.57 -28.17 -7.73
CA MET A 338 -6.71 -27.00 -7.65
C MET A 338 -7.41 -25.71 -8.08
N GLU A 339 -7.24 -24.66 -7.29
CA GLU A 339 -7.70 -23.30 -7.61
C GLU A 339 -6.55 -22.30 -7.43
N MET A 340 -6.22 -21.57 -8.49
CA MET A 340 -5.21 -20.51 -8.44
C MET A 340 -5.84 -19.18 -8.89
N LYS A 341 -5.74 -18.17 -8.03
CA LYS A 341 -6.24 -16.82 -8.34
C LYS A 341 -5.13 -15.88 -8.85
N SER A 342 -3.98 -15.92 -8.19
CA SER A 342 -2.78 -15.13 -8.44
C SER A 342 -1.56 -15.89 -7.92
N GLY A 343 -0.35 -15.37 -8.13
CA GLY A 343 0.92 -16.00 -7.73
C GLY A 343 1.71 -16.58 -8.91
N THR A 344 2.88 -17.14 -8.59
CA THR A 344 3.84 -17.66 -9.56
C THR A 344 4.16 -19.13 -9.30
N ILE A 345 4.10 -19.97 -10.35
CA ILE A 345 4.57 -21.36 -10.31
C ILE A 345 5.57 -21.59 -11.43
N LEU A 346 6.75 -22.08 -11.07
CA LEU A 346 7.87 -22.31 -11.95
C LEU A 346 8.28 -23.78 -11.89
N ASN A 347 8.47 -24.39 -13.07
CA ASN A 347 9.32 -25.55 -13.20
C ASN A 347 10.52 -25.18 -14.07
N LEU A 348 11.73 -25.41 -13.58
CA LEU A 348 12.93 -25.09 -14.32
C LEU A 348 13.20 -26.09 -15.44
N ASP A 349 12.90 -27.39 -15.29
CA ASP A 349 13.35 -28.44 -16.23
C ASP A 349 12.21 -29.27 -16.84
N GLY A 350 11.10 -29.46 -16.13
CA GLY A 350 9.95 -30.27 -16.50
C GLY A 350 8.64 -29.48 -16.61
N VAL A 351 7.54 -30.10 -16.17
CA VAL A 351 6.17 -29.58 -16.29
C VAL A 351 5.78 -28.74 -15.06
N VAL A 352 4.96 -27.70 -15.21
CA VAL A 352 4.51 -26.93 -14.04
C VAL A 352 3.42 -27.70 -13.28
N LEU A 353 2.43 -28.20 -14.00
CA LEU A 353 1.32 -28.99 -13.44
C LEU A 353 1.09 -30.27 -14.24
N GLU A 354 1.14 -31.42 -13.57
CA GLU A 354 0.62 -32.70 -14.07
C GLU A 354 -0.73 -33.00 -13.40
N ASP A 355 -1.79 -33.11 -14.20
CA ASP A 355 -3.16 -33.29 -13.74
C ASP A 355 -3.75 -34.62 -14.20
N HIS A 356 -3.68 -35.60 -13.30
CA HIS A 356 -4.31 -36.92 -13.37
C HIS A 356 -5.63 -36.99 -12.60
N SER A 357 -6.14 -35.86 -12.11
CA SER A 357 -7.39 -35.83 -11.37
C SER A 357 -8.59 -35.96 -12.32
N SER A 358 -9.74 -36.34 -11.78
CA SER A 358 -11.03 -36.36 -12.47
C SER A 358 -11.82 -35.06 -12.28
N LYS A 359 -11.25 -34.05 -11.61
CA LYS A 359 -11.90 -32.80 -11.28
C LYS A 359 -11.36 -31.65 -12.11
N THR A 360 -11.92 -30.47 -11.86
CA THR A 360 -11.57 -29.25 -12.58
C THR A 360 -10.50 -28.47 -11.84
N VAL A 361 -9.40 -28.19 -12.53
CA VAL A 361 -8.39 -27.20 -12.14
C VAL A 361 -8.79 -25.81 -12.66
N ARG A 362 -8.71 -24.78 -11.82
CA ARG A 362 -9.12 -23.41 -12.19
C ARG A 362 -7.98 -22.42 -12.03
N PHE A 363 -7.70 -21.66 -13.09
CA PHE A 363 -6.81 -20.51 -13.08
C PHE A 363 -7.58 -19.22 -13.36
N SER A 364 -7.39 -18.21 -12.51
CA SER A 364 -8.04 -16.89 -12.63
C SER A 364 -7.17 -15.89 -13.39
N GLN A 365 -7.40 -14.58 -13.23
CA GLN A 365 -6.89 -13.58 -14.17
C GLN A 365 -5.40 -13.25 -14.08
N ASP A 366 -4.74 -13.46 -12.93
CA ASP A 366 -3.38 -12.95 -12.69
C ASP A 366 -2.34 -14.01 -12.32
N CYS A 367 -2.56 -15.26 -12.72
CA CYS A 367 -1.61 -16.35 -12.51
C CYS A 367 -0.37 -16.22 -13.42
N PHE A 368 0.81 -16.61 -12.95
CA PHE A 368 2.01 -16.74 -13.79
C PHE A 368 2.58 -18.16 -13.69
N LEU A 369 2.58 -18.89 -14.81
CA LEU A 369 3.11 -20.23 -14.89
C LEU A 369 4.20 -20.31 -15.95
N ARG A 370 5.33 -20.92 -15.58
CA ARG A 370 6.45 -21.08 -16.51
C ARG A 370 7.17 -22.41 -16.36
N SER A 371 7.35 -23.07 -17.50
CA SER A 371 8.26 -24.20 -17.69
C SER A 371 9.54 -23.73 -18.40
N GLY A 372 10.71 -24.09 -17.86
CA GLY A 372 11.99 -23.71 -18.42
C GLY A 372 12.63 -22.47 -17.79
N GLN A 373 13.97 -22.40 -17.90
CA GLN A 373 14.79 -21.28 -17.47
C GLN A 373 15.55 -20.66 -18.64
N VAL A 374 15.32 -19.37 -18.87
CA VAL A 374 15.92 -18.58 -19.97
C VAL A 374 17.43 -18.74 -19.93
N GLY A 375 17.99 -19.19 -21.06
CA GLY A 375 19.43 -19.37 -21.23
C GLY A 375 20.02 -20.61 -20.54
N LYS A 376 19.22 -21.40 -19.81
CA LYS A 376 19.69 -22.63 -19.16
C LYS A 376 18.97 -23.87 -19.68
N THR A 377 17.68 -24.00 -19.39
CA THR A 377 16.88 -25.18 -19.70
C THR A 377 15.59 -24.75 -20.39
N LYS A 378 15.10 -25.60 -21.31
CA LYS A 378 13.95 -25.23 -22.13
C LYS A 378 12.62 -25.59 -21.47
N GLY A 379 12.62 -26.49 -20.50
CA GLY A 379 11.39 -27.07 -19.99
C GLY A 379 10.66 -27.92 -21.04
N THR A 380 9.44 -28.32 -20.72
CA THR A 380 8.54 -29.08 -21.59
C THR A 380 7.22 -28.32 -21.75
N HIS A 381 6.15 -28.80 -21.14
CA HIS A 381 4.81 -28.21 -21.17
C HIS A 381 4.57 -27.38 -19.91
N VAL A 382 3.64 -26.43 -19.97
CA VAL A 382 3.22 -25.73 -18.74
C VAL A 382 2.27 -26.63 -17.96
N ILE A 383 1.28 -27.20 -18.63
CA ILE A 383 0.32 -28.12 -18.01
C ILE A 383 0.23 -29.40 -18.86
N SER A 384 0.25 -30.55 -18.19
CA SER A 384 -0.07 -31.85 -18.76
C SER A 384 -1.34 -32.39 -18.10
N THR A 385 -2.27 -32.93 -18.88
CA THR A 385 -3.48 -33.57 -18.34
C THR A 385 -3.93 -34.76 -19.17
N ASP A 386 -4.25 -35.87 -18.50
CA ASP A 386 -4.75 -37.11 -19.12
C ASP A 386 -6.18 -37.48 -18.71
N ALA A 387 -6.65 -37.02 -17.54
CA ALA A 387 -8.02 -37.20 -17.07
C ALA A 387 -8.71 -35.90 -16.65
N GLY A 388 -7.93 -34.86 -16.31
CA GLY A 388 -8.42 -33.64 -15.68
C GLY A 388 -9.06 -32.60 -16.60
N HIS A 389 -9.79 -31.68 -15.99
CA HIS A 389 -10.46 -30.60 -16.70
C HIS A 389 -9.86 -29.24 -16.31
N VAL A 390 -9.04 -28.66 -17.17
CA VAL A 390 -8.36 -27.39 -16.88
C VAL A 390 -9.15 -26.22 -17.45
N ALA A 391 -9.59 -25.30 -16.59
CA ALA A 391 -10.29 -24.07 -16.96
C ALA A 391 -9.41 -22.86 -16.68
N ILE A 392 -9.11 -22.07 -17.73
CA ILE A 392 -8.25 -20.89 -17.63
C ILE A 392 -9.04 -19.64 -17.98
N ALA A 393 -9.17 -18.71 -17.02
CA ALA A 393 -9.83 -17.42 -17.21
C ALA A 393 -8.85 -16.26 -17.45
N GLY A 394 -7.56 -16.46 -17.20
CA GLY A 394 -6.50 -15.48 -17.46
C GLY A 394 -5.13 -15.93 -16.97
N GLY A 395 -4.19 -15.00 -16.83
CA GLY A 395 -2.80 -15.27 -16.47
C GLY A 395 -1.84 -15.38 -17.65
N ILE A 396 -0.57 -15.67 -17.36
CA ILE A 396 0.52 -15.83 -18.33
C ILE A 396 1.07 -17.25 -18.24
N TYR A 397 1.19 -17.92 -19.38
CA TYR A 397 1.65 -19.29 -19.51
C TYR A 397 2.78 -19.35 -20.52
N ARG A 398 3.92 -19.88 -20.10
CA ARG A 398 5.14 -19.85 -20.89
C ARG A 398 5.92 -21.15 -20.78
N THR A 399 6.29 -21.75 -21.91
CA THR A 399 7.45 -22.65 -21.96
C THR A 399 8.63 -21.98 -22.68
N ASP A 400 9.86 -22.24 -22.22
CA ASP A 400 11.07 -21.82 -22.94
C ASP A 400 11.44 -22.78 -24.08
N ASN A 401 10.70 -23.87 -24.24
CA ASN A 401 10.83 -24.81 -25.34
C ASN A 401 9.95 -24.37 -26.51
N ALA A 402 10.57 -23.79 -27.54
CA ALA A 402 9.86 -23.36 -28.74
C ALA A 402 9.22 -24.51 -29.56
N LYS A 403 9.56 -25.78 -29.25
CA LYS A 403 9.00 -26.96 -29.92
C LYS A 403 7.88 -27.65 -29.15
N SER A 404 7.73 -27.36 -27.85
CA SER A 404 6.65 -27.92 -27.03
C SER A 404 5.43 -27.01 -27.09
N GLY A 405 4.23 -27.59 -27.02
CA GLY A 405 3.01 -26.81 -26.78
C GLY A 405 2.98 -26.22 -25.37
N THR A 406 2.07 -25.28 -25.12
CA THR A 406 1.78 -24.88 -23.73
C THR A 406 1.14 -26.02 -22.94
N PHE A 407 0.31 -26.82 -23.61
CA PHE A 407 -0.47 -27.90 -23.03
C PHE A 407 -0.10 -29.24 -23.66
N ASP A 408 -0.04 -30.29 -22.85
CA ASP A 408 -0.05 -31.69 -23.28
C ASP A 408 -1.36 -32.30 -22.82
N ILE A 409 -2.21 -32.70 -23.76
CA ILE A 409 -3.56 -33.18 -23.49
C ILE A 409 -3.67 -34.58 -24.06
N SER A 410 -3.99 -35.54 -23.21
CA SER A 410 -4.15 -36.94 -23.59
C SER A 410 -5.36 -37.57 -22.89
N GLY A 411 -5.64 -38.85 -23.17
CA GLY A 411 -6.72 -39.59 -22.51
C GLY A 411 -8.09 -38.92 -22.63
N THR A 412 -8.73 -38.69 -21.48
CA THR A 412 -10.02 -37.98 -21.34
C THR A 412 -9.85 -36.54 -20.84
N GLY A 413 -8.61 -36.08 -20.67
CA GLY A 413 -8.30 -34.73 -20.20
C GLY A 413 -8.76 -33.65 -21.18
N SER A 414 -8.98 -32.45 -20.68
CA SER A 414 -9.43 -31.32 -21.50
C SER A 414 -8.94 -29.98 -20.95
N VAL A 415 -8.74 -29.01 -21.85
CA VAL A 415 -8.38 -27.63 -21.50
C VAL A 415 -9.37 -26.68 -22.17
N VAL A 416 -9.90 -25.72 -21.41
CA VAL A 416 -10.79 -24.66 -21.90
C VAL A 416 -10.22 -23.29 -21.57
N LEU A 417 -10.02 -22.46 -22.60
CA LEU A 417 -9.39 -21.15 -22.53
C LEU A 417 -10.44 -20.03 -22.69
N ALA A 418 -10.72 -19.33 -21.60
CA ALA A 418 -11.62 -18.17 -21.53
C ALA A 418 -10.86 -16.86 -21.18
N GLY A 419 -9.55 -16.82 -21.45
CA GLY A 419 -8.69 -15.67 -21.21
C GLY A 419 -7.23 -16.09 -21.08
N GLY A 420 -6.31 -15.12 -21.07
CA GLY A 420 -4.90 -15.37 -20.74
C GLY A 420 -3.95 -15.17 -21.91
N TYR A 421 -2.66 -15.30 -21.61
CA TYR A 421 -1.56 -15.03 -22.52
C TYR A 421 -0.63 -16.23 -22.61
N TYR A 422 -0.42 -16.73 -23.82
CA TYR A 422 0.31 -17.97 -24.09
C TYR A 422 1.52 -17.69 -24.99
N LYS A 423 2.73 -18.06 -24.56
CA LYS A 423 3.92 -17.80 -25.39
C LYS A 423 3.93 -18.62 -26.67
N GLN A 424 3.37 -19.83 -26.61
CA GLN A 424 3.17 -20.70 -27.76
C GLN A 424 1.75 -20.56 -28.28
N ASP A 425 1.56 -20.83 -29.58
CA ASP A 425 0.22 -20.81 -30.16
C ASP A 425 -0.63 -21.91 -29.53
N VAL A 426 -1.92 -21.61 -29.33
CA VAL A 426 -2.91 -22.53 -28.77
C VAL A 426 -3.91 -22.92 -29.86
N ALA A 427 -4.34 -24.19 -29.85
CA ALA A 427 -5.30 -24.68 -30.84
C ALA A 427 -6.67 -24.02 -30.63
N ASP A 428 -7.36 -23.69 -31.73
CA ASP A 428 -8.65 -22.98 -31.70
C ASP A 428 -9.74 -23.81 -30.99
N GLU A 429 -9.62 -25.13 -31.00
CA GLU A 429 -10.51 -26.07 -30.31
C GLU A 429 -10.45 -25.97 -28.77
N LEU A 430 -9.38 -25.37 -28.22
CA LEU A 430 -9.26 -25.12 -26.79
C LEU A 430 -9.98 -23.83 -26.37
N LEU A 431 -10.40 -22.98 -27.30
CA LEU A 431 -11.01 -21.70 -26.99
C LEU A 431 -12.46 -21.87 -26.53
N ALA A 432 -12.83 -21.19 -25.44
CA ALA A 432 -14.20 -21.13 -24.98
C ALA A 432 -15.10 -20.42 -26.03
N PRO A 433 -16.41 -20.73 -26.09
CA PRO A 433 -17.33 -20.05 -26.99
C PRO A 433 -17.28 -18.53 -26.82
N SER A 434 -17.25 -17.80 -27.94
CA SER A 434 -17.09 -16.34 -27.97
C SER A 434 -15.72 -15.82 -27.55
N TYR A 435 -14.68 -16.65 -27.53
CA TYR A 435 -13.29 -16.21 -27.37
C TYR A 435 -12.50 -16.43 -28.66
N ALA A 436 -11.54 -15.53 -28.90
CA ALA A 436 -10.65 -15.60 -30.05
C ALA A 436 -9.21 -15.36 -29.60
N LYS A 437 -8.28 -16.02 -30.30
CA LYS A 437 -6.85 -15.75 -30.14
C LYS A 437 -6.43 -14.56 -31.01
N THR A 438 -5.64 -13.68 -30.43
CA THR A 438 -4.98 -12.55 -31.12
C THR A 438 -3.51 -12.55 -30.73
N THR A 439 -2.64 -12.05 -31.59
CA THR A 439 -1.24 -11.88 -31.22
C THR A 439 -1.09 -10.55 -30.49
N THR A 440 -0.75 -10.60 -29.20
CA THR A 440 -0.54 -9.42 -28.36
C THR A 440 0.89 -9.38 -27.83
N LYS A 441 1.43 -8.18 -27.63
CA LYS A 441 2.79 -7.99 -27.14
C LYS A 441 2.77 -7.83 -25.62
N ILE A 442 3.50 -8.68 -24.90
CA ILE A 442 3.74 -8.50 -23.46
C ILE A 442 5.24 -8.53 -23.21
N VAL A 443 5.73 -7.58 -22.43
CA VAL A 443 7.11 -7.61 -21.96
C VAL A 443 7.18 -8.59 -20.79
N ASP A 444 7.62 -9.82 -21.05
CA ASP A 444 7.87 -10.81 -20.00
C ASP A 444 9.33 -10.75 -19.55
N ASN A 445 9.51 -10.26 -18.32
CA ASN A 445 10.74 -10.17 -17.52
C ASN A 445 11.61 -8.90 -17.71
N ASN A 446 11.61 -8.05 -16.66
CA ASN A 446 12.38 -6.81 -16.50
C ASN A 446 13.92 -7.01 -16.53
N ALA A 447 14.43 -8.25 -16.49
CA ALA A 447 15.86 -8.52 -16.46
C ALA A 447 16.60 -8.28 -17.80
N THR A 448 15.92 -8.42 -18.95
CA THR A 448 16.59 -8.31 -20.28
C THR A 448 16.00 -7.25 -21.20
N GLY A 449 14.78 -6.79 -20.95
CA GLY A 449 14.08 -5.84 -21.83
C GLY A 449 13.76 -6.39 -23.22
N THR A 450 13.72 -7.71 -23.38
CA THR A 450 13.35 -8.38 -24.64
C THR A 450 11.82 -8.48 -24.75
N GLU A 451 11.25 -8.03 -25.88
CA GLU A 451 9.82 -8.24 -26.16
C GLU A 451 9.56 -9.73 -26.40
N VAL A 452 8.59 -10.30 -25.67
CA VAL A 452 8.14 -11.68 -25.86
C VAL A 452 6.73 -11.64 -26.42
N PHE A 453 6.49 -12.40 -27.49
CA PHE A 453 5.17 -12.44 -28.12
C PHE A 453 4.31 -13.46 -27.41
N TYR A 454 3.05 -13.08 -27.15
CA TYR A 454 2.05 -13.97 -26.60
C TYR A 454 0.83 -14.00 -27.51
N TYR A 455 0.22 -15.17 -27.61
CA TYR A 455 -1.14 -15.34 -28.10
C TYR A 455 -2.07 -15.00 -26.94
N ALA A 456 -2.81 -13.91 -27.08
CA ALA A 456 -3.83 -13.48 -26.13
C ALA A 456 -5.16 -14.12 -26.51
N VAL A 457 -5.79 -14.81 -25.57
CA VAL A 457 -7.17 -15.26 -25.69
C VAL A 457 -8.06 -14.21 -25.06
N THR A 458 -8.98 -13.63 -25.84
CA THR A 458 -9.87 -12.55 -25.38
C THR A 458 -11.29 -12.76 -25.84
N LYS A 459 -12.25 -12.18 -25.12
CA LYS A 459 -13.68 -12.29 -25.47
C LYS A 459 -13.94 -11.51 -26.75
N SER A 460 -14.52 -12.20 -27.74
CA SER A 460 -14.99 -11.63 -29.00
C SER A 460 -16.11 -10.63 -28.71
N THR A 461 -15.76 -9.36 -28.54
CA THR A 461 -16.69 -8.23 -28.54
C THR A 461 -16.44 -7.44 -29.81
N GLU A 462 -17.48 -7.30 -30.63
CA GLU A 462 -17.58 -6.49 -31.86
C GLU A 462 -16.31 -6.37 -32.72
N VAL A 463 -15.97 -7.42 -33.46
CA VAL A 463 -14.94 -7.34 -34.51
C VAL A 463 -15.59 -6.98 -35.84
N SER A 464 -15.44 -5.72 -36.27
CA SER A 464 -15.61 -5.28 -37.66
C SER A 464 -14.65 -6.09 -38.58
N PRO A 465 -15.01 -6.43 -39.83
CA PRO A 465 -14.32 -7.47 -40.59
C PRO A 465 -12.86 -7.15 -40.92
N LYS A 466 -12.04 -8.19 -40.74
CA LYS A 466 -10.61 -8.34 -41.03
C LYS A 466 -10.21 -7.88 -42.45
N PRO A 467 -9.12 -7.11 -42.64
CA PRO A 467 -8.41 -7.07 -43.91
C PRO A 467 -7.41 -8.24 -44.00
N THR A 468 -7.35 -8.82 -45.19
CA THR A 468 -6.43 -9.90 -45.56
C THR A 468 -5.06 -9.33 -45.97
N LYS A 469 -4.02 -10.12 -45.69
CA LYS A 469 -2.59 -10.01 -46.05
C LYS A 469 -1.65 -9.23 -45.12
N GLU A 470 -0.69 -10.00 -44.58
CA GLU A 470 0.57 -9.57 -43.99
C GLU A 470 1.32 -8.57 -44.88
N VAL A 471 1.72 -7.46 -44.25
CA VAL A 471 3.08 -6.94 -44.34
C VAL A 471 3.46 -6.52 -42.92
N THR A 472 4.45 -7.18 -42.33
CA THR A 472 4.99 -6.89 -40.99
C THR A 472 5.69 -5.53 -41.00
N PRO A 473 5.18 -4.47 -40.33
CA PRO A 473 5.97 -3.29 -40.04
C PRO A 473 6.71 -3.57 -38.73
N THR A 474 8.02 -3.73 -38.80
CA THR A 474 8.88 -3.71 -37.62
C THR A 474 8.73 -2.33 -36.99
N ILE A 475 7.95 -2.22 -35.90
CA ILE A 475 7.86 -0.98 -35.12
C ILE A 475 9.28 -0.60 -34.70
N PRO A 476 9.80 0.58 -35.12
CA PRO A 476 11.12 1.03 -34.73
C PRO A 476 11.27 1.03 -33.20
N VAL A 477 12.47 0.73 -32.68
CA VAL A 477 12.73 0.68 -31.23
C VAL A 477 12.32 1.97 -30.50
N ALA A 478 12.31 3.11 -31.20
CA ALA A 478 11.84 4.41 -30.69
C ALA A 478 10.34 4.43 -30.33
N GLU A 479 9.51 3.56 -30.89
CA GLU A 479 8.06 3.53 -30.67
C GLU A 479 7.61 2.52 -29.59
N ARG A 480 8.56 1.81 -28.96
CA ARG A 480 8.30 0.78 -27.94
C ARG A 480 8.22 1.33 -26.51
N PHE A 481 8.81 2.49 -26.27
CA PHE A 481 8.89 3.12 -24.94
C PHE A 481 8.34 4.53 -25.01
N GLY A 482 7.67 4.97 -23.94
CA GLY A 482 7.68 6.38 -23.61
C GLY A 482 9.03 6.74 -23.01
N THR A 483 9.54 7.94 -23.28
CA THR A 483 10.78 8.41 -22.67
C THR A 483 10.48 9.56 -21.73
N ILE A 484 10.84 9.44 -20.44
CA ILE A 484 11.01 10.58 -19.53
C ILE A 484 12.20 11.37 -20.08
N TYR A 485 11.88 12.36 -20.91
CA TYR A 485 12.87 13.12 -21.67
C TYR A 485 13.60 14.12 -20.77
N SER A 486 12.87 14.73 -19.85
CA SER A 486 13.42 15.63 -18.85
C SER A 486 12.45 15.77 -17.69
N THR A 487 12.99 16.11 -16.53
CA THR A 487 12.24 16.63 -15.39
C THR A 487 12.84 17.97 -14.98
N ASN A 488 12.01 18.87 -14.47
CA ASN A 488 12.47 20.09 -13.82
C ASN A 488 11.48 20.52 -12.73
N LEU A 489 11.86 21.54 -11.96
CA LEU A 489 11.02 22.04 -10.86
C LEU A 489 10.33 23.35 -11.22
N SER A 490 9.08 23.49 -10.81
CA SER A 490 8.36 24.75 -10.73
C SER A 490 8.28 25.19 -9.28
N LEU A 491 8.81 26.38 -8.97
CA LEU A 491 8.88 26.93 -7.61
C LEU A 491 7.97 28.16 -7.46
N LYS A 492 6.69 28.00 -7.81
CA LYS A 492 5.68 29.08 -7.84
C LYS A 492 4.75 29.02 -6.62
N GLY A 493 5.32 28.89 -5.43
CA GLY A 493 4.58 28.78 -4.16
C GLY A 493 4.29 27.35 -3.70
N LYS A 494 4.31 26.38 -4.62
CA LYS A 494 4.40 24.94 -4.36
C LYS A 494 5.67 24.38 -5.01
N VAL A 495 6.11 23.20 -4.57
CA VAL A 495 7.18 22.45 -5.24
C VAL A 495 6.53 21.56 -6.30
N GLY A 496 6.54 22.02 -7.55
CA GLY A 496 6.03 21.26 -8.68
C GLY A 496 7.15 20.46 -9.35
N LEU A 497 6.96 19.15 -9.53
CA LEU A 497 7.77 18.34 -10.43
C LEU A 497 7.11 18.33 -11.81
N ASN A 498 7.76 18.99 -12.77
CA ASN A 498 7.34 18.95 -14.18
C ASN A 498 8.02 17.76 -14.84
N VAL A 499 7.23 16.94 -15.51
CA VAL A 499 7.67 15.76 -16.24
C VAL A 499 7.39 15.96 -17.72
N TYR A 500 8.42 15.85 -18.55
CA TYR A 500 8.32 15.97 -20.01
C TYR A 500 8.53 14.60 -20.63
N LEU A 501 7.49 14.07 -21.27
CA LEU A 501 7.50 12.74 -21.85
C LEU A 501 7.54 12.82 -23.37
N ALA A 502 8.52 12.16 -23.99
CA ALA A 502 8.47 11.85 -25.41
C ALA A 502 7.68 10.55 -25.58
N LEU A 503 6.50 10.64 -26.17
CA LEU A 503 5.61 9.48 -26.35
C LEU A 503 5.56 9.05 -27.82
N PRO A 504 5.40 7.74 -28.11
CA PRO A 504 5.19 7.27 -29.47
C PRO A 504 3.94 7.90 -30.11
N GLU A 505 3.96 8.13 -31.43
CA GLU A 505 2.83 8.74 -32.17
C GLU A 505 1.51 8.03 -31.90
N ARG A 506 1.52 6.68 -31.85
CA ARG A 506 0.33 5.87 -31.52
C ARG A 506 -0.32 6.18 -30.17
N ILE A 507 0.44 6.73 -29.22
CA ILE A 507 -0.06 7.14 -27.90
C ILE A 507 -0.55 8.58 -27.96
N LEU A 508 0.16 9.44 -28.68
CA LEU A 508 -0.21 10.84 -28.87
C LEU A 508 -1.51 11.00 -29.65
N THR A 509 -1.81 10.09 -30.58
CA THR A 509 -3.04 10.08 -31.39
C THR A 509 -4.17 9.27 -30.76
N ASP A 510 -3.95 8.63 -29.61
CA ASP A 510 -4.98 7.85 -28.91
C ASP A 510 -5.81 8.77 -28.01
N GLU A 511 -7.04 9.04 -28.41
CA GLU A 511 -7.97 9.94 -27.71
C GLU A 511 -8.30 9.49 -26.27
N ASN A 512 -8.08 8.21 -25.95
CA ASN A 512 -8.37 7.63 -24.64
C ASN A 512 -7.12 7.37 -23.81
N ALA A 513 -5.92 7.67 -24.31
CA ALA A 513 -4.69 7.46 -23.56
C ALA A 513 -4.53 8.48 -22.42
N THR A 514 -4.04 8.01 -21.28
CA THR A 514 -3.87 8.81 -20.06
C THR A 514 -2.47 8.68 -19.47
N ILE A 515 -2.11 9.66 -18.64
CA ILE A 515 -0.99 9.59 -17.70
C ILE A 515 -1.58 9.51 -16.30
N GLU A 516 -1.18 8.52 -15.53
CA GLU A 516 -1.51 8.39 -14.12
C GLU A 516 -0.29 8.74 -13.29
N ILE A 517 -0.48 9.63 -12.31
CA ILE A 517 0.52 9.97 -11.32
C ILE A 517 -0.01 9.56 -9.95
N THR A 518 0.67 8.62 -9.31
CA THR A 518 0.32 8.15 -7.97
C THR A 518 1.35 8.65 -6.96
N ARG A 519 0.87 9.20 -5.85
CA ARG A 519 1.67 9.67 -4.70
C ARG A 519 0.85 9.54 -3.43
N ASN A 520 1.45 9.08 -2.33
CA ASN A 520 0.79 8.96 -1.02
C ASN A 520 -0.59 8.25 -1.08
N GLY A 521 -0.65 7.15 -1.85
CA GLY A 521 -1.88 6.37 -2.07
C GLY A 521 -2.97 7.05 -2.91
N LYS A 522 -2.72 8.27 -3.41
CA LYS A 522 -3.65 9.04 -4.25
C LYS A 522 -3.18 9.06 -5.70
N THR A 523 -4.09 8.77 -6.62
CA THR A 523 -3.83 8.79 -8.06
C THR A 523 -4.52 9.97 -8.72
N GLU A 524 -3.76 10.73 -9.51
CA GLU A 524 -4.26 11.78 -10.40
C GLU A 524 -4.13 11.30 -11.86
N THR A 525 -5.19 11.44 -12.65
CA THR A 525 -5.24 10.95 -14.04
C THR A 525 -5.39 12.13 -15.01
N PHE A 526 -4.52 12.19 -16.01
CA PHE A 526 -4.48 13.23 -17.03
C PHE A 526 -4.69 12.63 -18.40
N LYS A 527 -5.65 13.13 -19.18
CA LYS A 527 -5.80 12.72 -20.58
C LYS A 527 -4.68 13.32 -21.42
N ILE A 528 -3.98 12.51 -22.20
CA ILE A 528 -2.83 12.97 -23.00
C ILE A 528 -3.26 14.02 -24.02
N ALA A 529 -4.45 13.88 -24.61
CA ALA A 529 -5.00 14.84 -25.56
C ALA A 529 -5.26 16.24 -24.97
N ASP A 530 -5.41 16.35 -23.65
CA ASP A 530 -5.67 17.61 -22.95
C ASP A 530 -4.37 18.28 -22.45
N LEU A 531 -3.22 17.60 -22.56
CA LEU A 531 -1.93 18.10 -22.09
C LEU A 531 -1.27 19.03 -23.12
N GLU A 532 -0.51 20.00 -22.61
CA GLU A 532 0.37 20.81 -23.45
C GLU A 532 1.41 19.92 -24.13
N SER A 533 1.56 20.11 -25.45
CA SER A 533 2.56 19.42 -26.26
C SER A 533 3.42 20.40 -27.05
N PHE A 534 4.68 20.04 -27.28
CA PHE A 534 5.62 20.88 -28.01
C PHE A 534 6.72 20.05 -28.68
N GLU A 535 7.33 20.60 -29.73
CA GLU A 535 8.34 19.92 -30.54
C GLU A 535 9.76 20.22 -30.05
N VAL A 536 10.53 19.17 -29.73
CA VAL A 536 11.96 19.25 -29.41
C VAL A 536 12.74 18.27 -30.26
N LYS A 537 13.67 18.76 -31.09
CA LYS A 537 14.53 17.92 -31.96
C LYS A 537 13.74 16.91 -32.81
N LYS A 538 12.57 17.31 -33.33
CA LYS A 538 11.62 16.47 -34.11
C LYS A 538 10.94 15.35 -33.30
N GLN A 539 10.82 15.53 -31.98
CA GLN A 539 10.03 14.69 -31.11
C GLN A 539 8.97 15.55 -30.43
N THR A 540 7.73 15.09 -30.45
CA THR A 540 6.65 15.69 -29.67
C THR A 540 6.82 15.29 -28.21
N LEU A 541 6.94 16.28 -27.33
CA LEU A 541 6.92 16.10 -25.89
C LEU A 541 5.56 16.52 -25.35
N VAL A 542 5.02 15.76 -24.40
CA VAL A 542 3.89 16.16 -23.56
C VAL A 542 4.39 16.51 -22.17
N SER A 543 3.81 17.53 -21.55
CA SER A 543 4.18 17.93 -20.18
C SER A 543 3.05 17.69 -19.20
N VAL A 544 3.39 17.12 -18.05
CA VAL A 544 2.51 16.99 -16.89
C VAL A 544 3.24 17.49 -15.64
N THR A 545 2.53 18.15 -14.74
CA THR A 545 3.09 18.65 -13.48
C THR A 545 2.35 18.05 -12.31
N THR A 546 3.10 17.52 -11.35
CA THR A 546 2.57 17.13 -10.04
C THR A 546 3.17 18.01 -8.96
N TYR A 547 2.41 18.29 -7.90
CA TYR A 547 2.83 19.17 -6.82
C TYR A 547 2.96 18.39 -5.52
N VAL A 548 4.06 18.62 -4.80
CA VAL A 548 4.30 18.07 -3.47
C VAL A 548 4.49 19.20 -2.46
N THR A 549 4.17 18.91 -1.21
CA THR A 549 4.55 19.77 -0.08
C THR A 549 6.00 19.48 0.33
N ALA A 550 6.61 20.36 1.14
CA ALA A 550 8.01 20.22 1.51
C ALA A 550 8.32 18.88 2.19
N LYS A 551 7.42 18.41 3.07
CA LYS A 551 7.56 17.14 3.78
C LYS A 551 7.44 15.91 2.85
N GLU A 552 6.77 16.06 1.71
CA GLU A 552 6.51 14.98 0.74
C GLU A 552 7.57 14.91 -0.37
N MET A 553 8.62 15.74 -0.32
CA MET A 553 9.62 15.80 -1.39
C MET A 553 10.41 14.49 -1.58
N SER A 554 10.50 13.68 -0.54
CA SER A 554 11.10 12.34 -0.55
C SER A 554 10.17 11.24 -1.04
N ASP A 555 8.87 11.50 -1.05
CA ASP A 555 7.86 10.47 -1.31
C ASP A 555 7.95 9.98 -2.75
N ASP A 556 7.64 8.69 -2.93
CA ASP A 556 7.59 8.08 -4.24
C ASP A 556 6.44 8.68 -5.06
N ILE A 557 6.81 9.06 -6.29
CA ILE A 557 5.93 9.56 -7.34
C ILE A 557 6.01 8.55 -8.47
N ASP A 558 4.95 7.76 -8.60
CA ASP A 558 4.81 6.77 -9.65
C ASP A 558 4.13 7.37 -10.87
N ILE A 559 4.80 7.26 -12.02
CA ILE A 559 4.29 7.78 -13.30
C ILE A 559 4.00 6.60 -14.22
N LYS A 560 2.74 6.45 -14.64
CA LYS A 560 2.30 5.44 -15.62
C LYS A 560 1.70 6.12 -16.83
N VAL A 561 1.90 5.54 -18.01
CA VAL A 561 1.21 5.94 -19.24
C VAL A 561 0.31 4.78 -19.65
N ILE A 562 -1.00 5.03 -19.68
CA ILE A 562 -2.02 4.02 -19.93
C ILE A 562 -2.60 4.27 -21.34
N PRO A 563 -2.34 3.40 -22.33
CA PRO A 563 -3.01 3.50 -23.63
C PRO A 563 -4.52 3.32 -23.49
N GLY A 564 -5.31 3.85 -24.42
CA GLY A 564 -6.76 3.70 -24.45
C GLY A 564 -7.24 2.25 -24.58
N THR A 565 -6.38 1.37 -25.10
CA THR A 565 -6.60 -0.09 -25.14
C THR A 565 -6.38 -0.79 -23.79
N GLY A 566 -5.93 -0.07 -22.76
CA GLY A 566 -5.51 -0.62 -21.47
C GLY A 566 -4.04 -1.06 -21.42
N GLY A 567 -3.60 -1.49 -20.23
CA GLY A 567 -2.21 -1.83 -19.93
C GLY A 567 -1.35 -0.60 -19.62
N SER A 568 -0.04 -0.80 -19.37
CA SER A 568 0.91 0.30 -19.17
C SER A 568 1.97 0.32 -20.26
N LEU A 569 2.23 1.50 -20.82
CA LEU A 569 3.36 1.76 -21.70
C LEU A 569 4.64 1.80 -20.86
N PRO A 570 5.64 0.94 -21.14
CA PRO A 570 6.92 1.02 -20.46
C PRO A 570 7.59 2.37 -20.69
N LEU A 571 8.09 2.95 -19.61
CA LEU A 571 8.82 4.21 -19.64
C LEU A 571 10.31 3.95 -19.45
N LYS A 572 11.14 4.84 -20.02
CA LYS A 572 12.56 4.93 -19.71
C LYS A 572 13.00 6.37 -19.58
N ASP A 573 14.03 6.67 -18.83
CA ASP A 573 14.66 7.99 -18.88
C ASP A 573 15.72 8.08 -19.98
N THR A 574 16.31 9.27 -20.15
CA THR A 574 17.39 9.49 -21.12
C THR A 574 18.70 8.79 -20.76
N ALA A 575 18.86 8.35 -19.51
CA ALA A 575 20.00 7.53 -19.07
C ALA A 575 19.78 6.03 -19.34
N GLY A 576 18.56 5.64 -19.73
CA GLY A 576 18.18 4.27 -20.02
C GLY A 576 17.57 3.51 -18.83
N ASN A 577 17.36 4.17 -17.69
CA ASN A 577 16.66 3.58 -16.55
C ASN A 577 15.20 3.36 -16.92
N LYS A 578 14.67 2.18 -16.62
CA LYS A 578 13.33 1.76 -17.07
C LYS A 578 12.35 1.72 -15.92
N SER A 579 11.07 1.94 -16.24
CA SER A 579 9.94 1.71 -15.34
C SER A 579 9.96 0.28 -14.80
N LYS A 580 9.66 0.11 -13.51
CA LYS A 580 9.44 -1.19 -12.86
C LYS A 580 7.94 -1.32 -12.54
N ASN A 581 7.39 -2.52 -12.63
CA ASN A 581 5.97 -2.79 -12.32
C ASN A 581 4.99 -1.83 -13.04
N GLY A 582 5.33 -1.44 -14.28
CA GLY A 582 4.52 -0.55 -15.10
C GLY A 582 4.54 0.93 -14.69
N ALA A 583 5.34 1.33 -13.70
CA ALA A 583 5.55 2.72 -13.27
C ALA A 583 7.01 3.16 -13.37
N TYR A 584 7.22 4.42 -13.75
CA TYR A 584 8.48 5.11 -13.52
C TYR A 584 8.39 5.84 -12.19
N THR A 585 9.07 5.31 -11.18
CA THR A 585 9.10 5.88 -9.82
C THR A 585 10.23 6.90 -9.69
N THR A 586 9.93 8.07 -9.17
CA THR A 586 10.89 9.15 -8.87
C THR A 586 10.41 9.94 -7.66
N SER A 587 11.21 10.88 -7.17
CA SER A 587 10.78 11.88 -6.18
C SER A 587 11.45 13.22 -6.48
N VAL A 588 11.04 14.30 -5.79
CA VAL A 588 11.77 15.57 -5.86
C VAL A 588 13.17 15.41 -5.27
N ALA A 589 13.32 14.67 -4.17
CA ALA A 589 14.62 14.36 -3.57
C ALA A 589 15.53 13.60 -4.55
N ALA A 590 15.00 12.60 -5.26
CA ALA A 590 15.76 11.87 -6.29
C ALA A 590 16.21 12.81 -7.43
N TYR A 591 15.33 13.71 -7.87
CA TYR A 591 15.67 14.74 -8.85
C TYR A 591 16.80 15.66 -8.36
N LEU A 592 16.69 16.22 -7.15
CA LEU A 592 17.70 17.10 -6.56
C LEU A 592 19.05 16.38 -6.44
N LYS A 593 19.04 15.12 -6.00
CA LYS A 593 20.23 14.25 -5.92
C LYS A 593 20.88 14.06 -7.29
N SER A 594 20.09 13.87 -8.36
CA SER A 594 20.60 13.73 -9.73
C SER A 594 21.27 15.00 -10.28
N MET A 595 20.89 16.17 -9.76
CA MET A 595 21.44 17.46 -10.16
C MET A 595 22.71 17.83 -9.41
N LYS A 596 23.00 17.16 -8.28
CA LYS A 596 24.18 17.42 -7.46
C LYS A 596 25.47 17.15 -8.23
N GLY A 597 26.35 18.15 -8.32
CA GLY A 597 27.62 18.04 -9.04
C GLY A 597 27.51 18.05 -10.57
N ASN A 598 26.31 18.24 -11.14
CA ASN A 598 26.13 18.33 -12.58
C ASN A 598 26.71 19.65 -13.12
N LYS A 599 27.77 19.56 -13.95
CA LYS A 599 28.48 20.73 -14.52
C LYS A 599 27.62 21.61 -15.42
N ASN A 600 26.50 21.10 -15.92
CA ASN A 600 25.56 21.84 -16.77
C ASN A 600 24.55 22.65 -15.94
N VAL A 601 24.48 22.44 -14.63
CA VAL A 601 23.63 23.21 -13.70
C VAL A 601 24.44 24.40 -13.19
N SER A 602 23.91 25.62 -13.30
CA SER A 602 24.61 26.82 -12.81
C SER A 602 24.87 26.73 -11.31
N LYS A 603 25.94 27.37 -10.83
CA LYS A 603 26.25 27.38 -9.39
C LYS A 603 25.09 27.93 -8.55
N SER A 604 24.42 28.99 -9.01
CA SER A 604 23.24 29.55 -8.32
C SER A 604 22.08 28.56 -8.24
N LEU A 605 21.84 27.77 -9.29
CA LEU A 605 20.82 26.74 -9.29
C LEU A 605 21.19 25.54 -8.42
N GLN A 606 22.47 25.16 -8.37
CA GLN A 606 22.95 24.14 -7.44
C GLN A 606 22.74 24.58 -5.99
N THR A 607 23.09 25.83 -5.65
CA THR A 607 22.84 26.39 -4.31
C THR A 607 21.35 26.39 -3.96
N LEU A 608 20.48 26.72 -4.92
CA LEU A 608 19.03 26.65 -4.74
C LEU A 608 18.56 25.22 -4.48
N TYR A 609 19.04 24.24 -5.25
CA TYR A 609 18.68 22.83 -5.09
C TYR A 609 19.17 22.24 -3.77
N ASP A 610 20.39 22.58 -3.34
CA ASP A 610 20.91 22.16 -2.04
C ASP A 610 20.04 22.73 -0.90
N ALA A 611 19.73 24.03 -0.94
CA ALA A 611 18.90 24.67 0.08
C ALA A 611 17.45 24.13 0.09
N LEU A 612 16.89 23.82 -1.08
CA LEU A 612 15.57 23.18 -1.20
C LEU A 612 15.58 21.76 -0.62
N GLY A 613 16.63 20.97 -0.89
CA GLY A 613 16.79 19.64 -0.31
C GLY A 613 16.82 19.66 1.22
N THR A 614 17.66 20.53 1.79
CA THR A 614 17.74 20.73 3.25
C THR A 614 16.40 21.19 3.84
N TYR A 615 15.68 22.09 3.16
CA TYR A 615 14.34 22.50 3.59
C TYR A 615 13.35 21.33 3.61
N GLY A 616 13.37 20.44 2.62
CA GLY A 616 12.55 19.23 2.59
C GLY A 616 12.86 18.27 3.74
N GLU A 617 14.14 17.99 4.02
CA GLU A 617 14.58 17.10 5.10
C GLU A 617 14.12 17.62 6.48
N TYR A 618 14.29 18.92 6.75
CA TYR A 618 13.79 19.52 7.99
C TYR A 618 12.26 19.58 8.06
N ALA A 619 11.57 19.65 6.92
CA ALA A 619 10.10 19.55 6.89
C ALA A 619 9.63 18.13 7.25
N GLN A 620 10.28 17.09 6.73
CA GLN A 620 10.01 15.70 7.13
C GLN A 620 10.17 15.53 8.64
N LEU A 621 11.27 16.02 9.23
CA LEU A 621 11.54 15.94 10.66
C LEU A 621 10.50 16.67 11.51
N TYR A 622 10.08 17.88 11.11
CA TYR A 622 9.09 18.65 11.86
C TYR A 622 7.69 18.01 11.79
N PHE A 623 7.26 17.58 10.60
CA PHE A 623 5.94 16.99 10.40
C PHE A 623 5.86 15.50 10.72
N LYS A 624 6.98 14.86 11.10
CA LYS A 624 7.08 13.41 11.35
C LYS A 624 6.60 12.56 10.16
N HIS A 625 6.84 13.06 8.95
CA HIS A 625 6.42 12.42 7.70
C HIS A 625 7.63 11.77 7.04
N ASN A 626 7.64 10.43 6.94
CA ASN A 626 8.77 9.66 6.42
C ASN A 626 10.11 10.13 7.02
N SER A 627 10.13 10.40 8.33
CA SER A 627 11.24 11.06 9.03
C SER A 627 12.27 10.09 9.61
N GLU A 628 12.00 8.78 9.56
CA GLU A 628 12.91 7.76 10.06
C GLU A 628 14.19 7.72 9.21
N GLY A 629 15.35 7.76 9.88
CA GLY A 629 16.66 7.78 9.19
C GLY A 629 17.00 9.08 8.46
N VAL A 630 16.18 10.14 8.56
CA VAL A 630 16.47 11.43 7.93
C VAL A 630 17.52 12.19 8.75
N GLU A 631 18.71 12.37 8.16
CA GLU A 631 19.84 13.11 8.75
C GLU A 631 20.29 14.24 7.80
N PRO A 632 19.80 15.49 8.00
CA PRO A 632 20.20 16.62 7.17
C PRO A 632 21.72 16.87 7.23
N VAL A 633 22.36 16.96 6.07
CA VAL A 633 23.82 17.20 5.98
C VAL A 633 24.18 18.61 6.46
N ASP A 634 23.32 19.58 6.16
CA ASP A 634 23.50 20.97 6.58
C ASP A 634 22.87 21.17 7.96
N THR A 635 23.70 21.43 8.97
CA THR A 635 23.28 21.61 10.37
C THR A 635 22.69 22.99 10.66
N LEU A 636 22.62 23.88 9.65
CA LEU A 636 22.10 25.25 9.76
C LEU A 636 22.88 26.14 10.73
N ALA A 637 24.10 25.74 11.11
CA ALA A 637 24.93 26.45 12.09
C ALA A 637 25.35 27.86 11.64
N ASP A 638 25.32 28.12 10.33
CA ASP A 638 25.59 29.43 9.72
C ASP A 638 24.41 30.40 9.83
N VAL A 639 23.22 29.94 10.21
CA VAL A 639 22.03 30.78 10.40
C VAL A 639 21.83 31.08 11.89
N ALA A 640 22.36 32.22 12.33
CA ALA A 640 22.17 32.72 13.68
C ALA A 640 20.74 33.23 13.91
N ASP A 641 20.19 33.02 15.12
CA ASP A 641 18.83 33.46 15.47
C ASP A 641 18.66 34.98 15.34
N SER A 642 19.73 35.75 15.52
CA SER A 642 19.75 37.21 15.34
C SER A 642 19.46 37.66 13.91
N THR A 643 19.63 36.78 12.91
CA THR A 643 19.31 37.03 11.50
C THR A 643 17.84 37.42 11.33
N PHE A 644 16.95 36.80 12.12
CA PHE A 644 15.51 36.98 11.98
C PHE A 644 15.00 38.32 12.53
N LYS A 645 15.78 39.01 13.37
CA LYS A 645 15.41 40.32 13.95
C LYS A 645 15.13 41.39 12.89
N SER A 646 15.67 41.23 11.69
CA SER A 646 15.42 42.13 10.56
C SER A 646 13.99 42.02 10.00
N PHE A 647 13.30 40.91 10.28
CA PHE A 647 11.95 40.60 9.79
C PHE A 647 10.83 40.84 10.81
N GLN A 648 11.13 41.54 11.91
CA GLN A 648 10.15 41.88 12.95
C GLN A 648 8.87 42.51 12.39
N VAL A 649 7.74 42.15 12.99
CA VAL A 649 6.43 42.70 12.62
C VAL A 649 6.40 44.21 12.76
N LYS A 650 5.93 44.91 11.71
CA LYS A 650 5.77 46.37 11.72
C LYS A 650 4.31 46.73 11.64
N LYS A 651 3.82 47.45 12.64
CA LYS A 651 2.43 47.91 12.74
C LYS A 651 2.38 49.40 12.46
N SER A 652 1.34 49.85 11.76
CA SER A 652 1.11 51.27 11.51
C SER A 652 -0.39 51.60 11.56
N GLY A 653 -0.70 52.86 11.92
CA GLY A 653 -2.07 53.31 12.12
C GLY A 653 -2.75 52.71 13.35
N SER A 654 -4.03 53.01 13.52
CA SER A 654 -4.85 52.51 14.62
C SER A 654 -6.32 52.48 14.22
N LEU A 655 -7.07 51.56 14.82
CA LEU A 655 -8.49 51.39 14.54
C LEU A 655 -9.22 51.01 15.82
N SER A 656 -10.14 51.86 16.26
CA SER A 656 -10.84 51.67 17.54
C SER A 656 -11.58 50.32 17.56
N GLY A 657 -11.38 49.54 18.63
CA GLY A 657 -12.01 48.23 18.80
C GLY A 657 -11.42 47.10 17.96
N VAL A 658 -10.33 47.33 17.23
CA VAL A 658 -9.64 46.30 16.42
C VAL A 658 -8.18 46.21 16.83
N SER A 659 -7.68 45.01 17.09
CA SER A 659 -6.29 44.76 17.45
C SER A 659 -5.68 43.66 16.59
N TYR A 660 -4.44 43.83 16.14
CA TYR A 660 -3.66 42.73 15.58
C TYR A 660 -3.24 41.75 16.68
N LEU A 661 -3.48 40.46 16.45
CA LEU A 661 -3.16 39.39 17.39
C LEU A 661 -1.83 38.71 17.08
N GLY A 662 -1.62 38.34 15.81
CA GLY A 662 -0.52 37.48 15.40
C GLY A 662 -0.68 37.04 13.95
N GLY A 663 0.26 36.23 13.49
CA GLY A 663 0.17 35.53 12.22
C GLY A 663 0.48 34.05 12.40
N ASN A 664 0.07 33.25 11.41
CA ASN A 664 0.38 31.83 11.30
C ASN A 664 0.92 31.54 9.90
N LEU A 665 1.72 30.48 9.79
CA LEU A 665 2.27 29.99 8.54
C LEU A 665 1.90 28.52 8.37
N ILE A 666 1.22 28.21 7.29
CA ILE A 666 0.85 26.84 6.91
C ILE A 666 1.87 26.34 5.88
N LEU A 667 2.42 25.16 6.13
CA LEU A 667 3.47 24.52 5.32
C LEU A 667 3.17 23.05 4.96
N ASP A 668 2.08 22.49 5.47
CA ASP A 668 1.60 21.14 5.14
C ASP A 668 0.74 21.09 3.87
N SER A 669 0.65 22.22 3.17
CA SER A 669 -0.04 22.44 1.90
C SER A 669 0.71 23.53 1.12
N ASP A 670 0.03 24.57 0.65
CA ASP A 670 0.68 25.71 0.00
C ASP A 670 1.30 26.59 1.07
N THR A 671 2.45 27.21 0.77
CA THR A 671 3.04 28.20 1.69
C THR A 671 2.07 29.37 1.86
N THR A 672 1.36 29.38 2.98
CA THR A 672 0.19 30.23 3.21
C THR A 672 0.35 31.01 4.50
N LEU A 673 0.23 32.33 4.41
CA LEU A 673 0.22 33.24 5.55
C LEU A 673 -1.21 33.56 5.98
N MET A 674 -1.47 33.43 7.28
CA MET A 674 -2.70 33.91 7.90
C MET A 674 -2.38 35.01 8.88
N VAL A 675 -3.07 36.15 8.79
CA VAL A 675 -2.93 37.28 9.73
C VAL A 675 -4.24 37.52 10.44
N TYR A 676 -4.17 37.58 11.77
CA TYR A 676 -5.33 37.62 12.65
C TYR A 676 -5.55 39.02 13.22
N PHE A 677 -6.71 39.58 12.94
CA PHE A 677 -7.26 40.72 13.65
C PHE A 677 -8.33 40.27 14.63
N LYS A 678 -8.40 40.89 15.79
CA LYS A 678 -9.41 40.62 16.81
C LYS A 678 -10.31 41.83 16.97
N SER A 679 -11.62 41.62 16.94
CA SER A 679 -12.61 42.64 17.30
C SER A 679 -13.85 42.02 17.92
N LYS A 680 -14.39 42.70 18.93
CA LYS A 680 -15.72 42.40 19.48
C LYS A 680 -16.84 43.07 18.67
N ASN A 681 -16.49 44.05 17.84
CA ASN A 681 -17.43 44.77 17.02
C ASN A 681 -17.67 44.01 15.71
N ASP A 682 -18.83 44.24 15.11
CA ASP A 682 -19.07 43.78 13.74
C ASP A 682 -18.28 44.65 12.75
N LEU A 683 -17.49 43.99 11.89
CA LEU A 683 -16.65 44.63 10.88
C LEU A 683 -17.18 44.43 9.46
N SER A 684 -18.45 44.02 9.29
CA SER A 684 -19.07 43.79 7.99
C SER A 684 -19.01 45.00 7.03
N GLY A 685 -18.96 46.23 7.54
CA GLY A 685 -18.80 47.46 6.76
C GLY A 685 -17.35 47.93 6.55
N TYR A 686 -16.36 47.15 6.99
CA TYR A 686 -14.94 47.49 6.90
C TYR A 686 -14.33 46.85 5.65
N LYS A 687 -13.23 47.42 5.19
CA LYS A 687 -12.42 46.88 4.09
C LYS A 687 -11.20 46.19 4.63
N PHE A 688 -10.97 44.96 4.15
CA PHE A 688 -9.77 44.20 4.40
C PHE A 688 -8.94 44.17 3.13
N THR A 689 -7.63 44.41 3.25
CA THR A 689 -6.75 44.45 2.08
C THR A 689 -5.43 43.75 2.34
N ILE A 690 -4.87 43.14 1.30
CA ILE A 690 -3.48 42.65 1.24
C ILE A 690 -2.77 43.40 0.11
N ASP A 691 -1.68 44.11 0.43
CA ASP A 691 -0.98 45.02 -0.51
C ASP A 691 -1.95 46.00 -1.22
N GLY A 692 -2.95 46.49 -0.49
CA GLY A 692 -3.98 47.42 -0.97
C GLY A 692 -5.06 46.80 -1.88
N LYS A 693 -4.99 45.50 -2.18
CA LYS A 693 -6.05 44.76 -2.88
C LYS A 693 -7.09 44.28 -1.88
N GLU A 694 -8.35 44.54 -2.15
CA GLU A 694 -9.46 44.10 -1.30
C GLU A 694 -9.57 42.57 -1.29
N VAL A 695 -9.70 41.99 -0.10
CA VAL A 695 -9.86 40.56 0.13
C VAL A 695 -11.01 40.32 1.10
N GLU A 696 -11.60 39.13 1.05
CA GLU A 696 -12.56 38.71 2.07
C GLU A 696 -11.80 38.26 3.33
N ALA A 697 -12.31 38.64 4.50
CA ALA A 697 -11.80 38.16 5.77
C ALA A 697 -12.69 37.02 6.27
N GLU A 698 -12.08 35.89 6.63
CA GLU A 698 -12.78 34.80 7.30
C GLU A 698 -13.05 35.18 8.75
N LYS A 699 -14.30 35.05 9.20
CA LYS A 699 -14.70 35.37 10.56
C LYS A 699 -14.88 34.10 11.38
N ASP A 700 -14.05 33.96 12.41
CA ASP A 700 -14.17 32.90 13.42
C ASP A 700 -14.33 33.53 14.82
N GLY A 701 -15.56 33.55 15.32
CA GLY A 701 -15.92 34.21 16.58
C GLY A 701 -15.54 35.70 16.58
N THR A 702 -14.51 36.06 17.35
CA THR A 702 -13.98 37.44 17.44
C THR A 702 -12.78 37.72 16.54
N TYR A 703 -12.37 36.73 15.75
CA TYR A 703 -11.22 36.82 14.85
C TYR A 703 -11.67 37.09 13.42
N TYR A 704 -10.89 37.93 12.74
CA TYR A 704 -10.99 38.22 11.33
C TYR A 704 -9.63 37.88 10.71
N ILE A 705 -9.63 36.89 9.83
CA ILE A 705 -8.45 36.22 9.30
C ILE A 705 -8.28 36.62 7.85
N LEU A 706 -7.11 37.15 7.51
CA LEU A 706 -6.72 37.43 6.13
C LEU A 706 -5.71 36.37 5.71
N THR A 707 -6.00 35.68 4.61
CA THR A 707 -5.19 34.58 4.10
C THR A 707 -4.51 34.99 2.79
N LEU A 708 -3.21 34.73 2.71
CA LEU A 708 -2.41 34.87 1.49
C LEU A 708 -1.76 33.53 1.17
N ASP A 709 -2.18 32.91 0.08
CA ASP A 709 -1.72 31.62 -0.42
C ASP A 709 -0.61 31.76 -1.47
N GLY A 710 0.04 30.63 -1.79
CA GLY A 710 0.93 30.51 -2.94
C GLY A 710 2.18 31.40 -2.90
N ILE A 711 2.75 31.65 -1.71
CA ILE A 711 3.91 32.53 -1.57
C ILE A 711 5.15 31.87 -2.18
N GLU A 712 5.64 32.44 -3.29
CA GLU A 712 6.84 31.96 -3.98
C GLU A 712 8.08 32.02 -3.07
N ALA A 713 8.99 31.06 -3.26
CA ALA A 713 10.21 30.91 -2.46
C ALA A 713 11.06 32.19 -2.35
N LYS A 714 11.20 32.93 -3.45
CA LYS A 714 11.94 34.20 -3.50
C LYS A 714 11.25 35.36 -2.76
N ASN A 715 9.98 35.19 -2.38
CA ASN A 715 9.17 36.23 -1.73
C ASN A 715 8.82 35.88 -0.28
N LEU A 716 9.47 34.88 0.32
CA LEU A 716 9.23 34.49 1.72
C LEU A 716 9.65 35.59 2.72
N ASP A 717 10.61 36.43 2.34
CA ASP A 717 11.07 37.63 3.04
C ASP A 717 10.25 38.88 2.72
N LYS A 718 9.45 38.86 1.64
CA LYS A 718 8.62 39.99 1.24
C LYS A 718 7.55 40.25 2.30
N ALA A 719 7.60 41.41 2.92
CA ALA A 719 6.58 41.86 3.86
C ALA A 719 5.36 42.41 3.12
N TYR A 720 4.25 41.66 3.19
CA TYR A 720 2.95 42.05 2.65
C TYR A 720 2.20 42.94 3.65
N ASP A 721 1.44 43.90 3.15
CA ASP A 721 0.66 44.83 3.96
C ASP A 721 -0.78 44.34 4.18
N PHE A 722 -1.03 43.75 5.35
CA PHE A 722 -2.35 43.33 5.79
C PHE A 722 -3.04 44.47 6.53
N ALA A 723 -4.17 44.93 6.02
CA ALA A 723 -4.84 46.10 6.59
C ALA A 723 -6.35 45.92 6.74
N VAL A 724 -6.88 46.59 7.76
CA VAL A 724 -8.32 46.73 8.03
C VAL A 724 -8.65 48.23 8.14
N SER A 725 -9.67 48.67 7.42
CA SER A 725 -10.05 50.08 7.33
C SER A 725 -11.56 50.29 7.43
N ASN A 726 -11.97 51.35 8.13
CA ASN A 726 -13.36 51.81 8.14
C ASN A 726 -13.62 52.97 7.16
N GLY A 727 -12.69 53.22 6.23
CA GLY A 727 -12.73 54.32 5.27
C GLY A 727 -12.20 55.67 5.81
N LYS A 728 -11.95 55.80 7.13
CA LYS A 728 -11.32 57.00 7.74
C LYS A 728 -10.00 56.68 8.40
N ASN A 729 -9.97 55.59 9.16
CA ASN A 729 -8.79 55.10 9.88
C ASN A 729 -8.45 53.70 9.39
N THR A 730 -7.17 53.36 9.44
CA THR A 730 -6.65 52.06 8.99
C THR A 730 -5.66 51.54 10.02
N LEU A 731 -5.78 50.26 10.37
CA LEU A 731 -4.74 49.51 11.06
C LEU A 731 -4.05 48.61 10.03
N SER A 732 -2.74 48.76 9.87
CA SER A 732 -1.91 48.04 8.90
C SER A 732 -0.80 47.27 9.61
N VAL A 733 -0.51 46.07 9.12
CA VAL A 733 0.52 45.16 9.63
C VAL A 733 1.33 44.64 8.46
N LYS A 734 2.63 44.92 8.47
CA LYS A 734 3.58 44.30 7.53
C LYS A 734 4.02 42.95 8.09
N TYR A 735 3.74 41.89 7.33
CA TYR A 735 3.97 40.51 7.73
C TYR A 735 4.48 39.67 6.55
N SER A 736 5.42 38.76 6.81
CA SER A 736 6.04 37.84 5.85
C SER A 736 6.19 36.43 6.46
N ALA A 737 6.57 35.43 5.66
CA ALA A 737 6.89 34.11 6.20
C ALA A 737 8.10 34.17 7.16
N LEU A 738 9.06 35.04 6.89
CA LEU A 738 10.20 35.27 7.80
C LEU A 738 9.84 36.11 9.04
N THR A 739 8.75 36.89 9.00
CA THR A 739 8.20 37.52 10.21
C THR A 739 7.61 36.48 11.15
N TYR A 740 6.97 35.44 10.61
CA TYR A 740 6.56 34.28 11.40
C TYR A 740 7.79 33.58 11.98
N ALA A 741 8.83 33.34 11.18
CA ALA A 741 10.08 32.76 11.65
C ALA A 741 10.70 33.52 12.84
N ASP A 742 10.77 34.86 12.79
CA ASP A 742 11.21 35.70 13.92
C ASP A 742 10.37 35.49 15.18
N SER A 743 9.05 35.36 15.04
CA SER A 743 8.16 35.10 16.18
C SER A 743 8.33 33.69 16.78
N THR A 744 8.84 32.73 15.99
CA THR A 744 9.06 31.35 16.43
C THR A 744 10.48 31.07 16.93
N ILE A 745 11.49 31.85 16.50
CA ILE A 745 12.89 31.57 16.84
C ILE A 745 13.18 31.69 18.34
N SER A 746 12.32 32.40 19.07
CA SER A 746 12.39 32.56 20.53
C SER A 746 11.66 31.46 21.32
N GLN A 747 11.05 30.48 20.64
CA GLN A 747 10.30 29.38 21.26
C GLN A 747 11.22 28.20 21.62
N LYS A 748 10.67 27.16 22.27
CA LYS A 748 11.44 25.96 22.69
C LYS A 748 11.41 24.80 21.68
N ASN A 749 10.64 24.92 20.59
CA ASN A 749 10.50 23.84 19.61
C ASN A 749 11.67 23.88 18.63
N THR A 750 12.68 23.03 18.88
CA THR A 750 13.89 22.93 18.06
C THR A 750 13.60 22.52 16.61
N ASP A 751 12.67 21.60 16.38
CA ASP A 751 12.32 21.13 15.02
C ASP A 751 11.71 22.29 14.20
N LEU A 752 10.82 23.08 14.81
CA LEU A 752 10.24 24.27 14.17
C LEU A 752 11.32 25.33 13.90
N ILE A 753 12.21 25.59 14.87
CA ILE A 753 13.33 26.52 14.71
C ILE A 753 14.21 26.12 13.52
N ASN A 754 14.56 24.84 13.41
CA ASN A 754 15.39 24.34 12.33
C ASN A 754 14.67 24.43 10.98
N LEU A 755 13.37 24.10 10.93
CA LEU A 755 12.56 24.28 9.73
C LEU A 755 12.55 25.75 9.27
N MET A 756 12.40 26.71 10.19
CA MET A 756 12.43 28.14 9.88
C MET A 756 13.80 28.61 9.37
N LYS A 757 14.89 28.08 9.94
CA LYS A 757 16.26 28.33 9.48
C LYS A 757 16.50 27.77 8.08
N ALA A 758 16.05 26.55 7.81
CA ALA A 758 16.15 25.94 6.48
C ALA A 758 15.32 26.72 5.45
N MET A 759 14.11 27.14 5.81
CA MET A 759 13.25 27.99 4.97
C MET A 759 13.91 29.34 4.65
N TYR A 760 14.62 29.95 5.61
CA TYR A 760 15.41 31.15 5.35
C TYR A 760 16.52 30.91 4.33
N LYS A 761 17.32 29.84 4.47
CA LYS A 761 18.37 29.51 3.48
C LYS A 761 17.77 29.27 2.10
N TYR A 762 16.64 28.58 2.04
CA TYR A 762 15.90 28.35 0.81
C TYR A 762 15.44 29.67 0.17
N ASN A 763 14.89 30.61 0.94
CA ASN A 763 14.53 31.93 0.46
C ASN A 763 15.73 32.70 -0.12
N VAL A 764 16.85 32.76 0.62
CA VAL A 764 18.07 33.46 0.19
C VAL A 764 18.59 32.87 -1.13
N ALA A 765 18.62 31.54 -1.24
CA ALA A 765 19.07 30.88 -2.45
C ALA A 765 18.09 31.10 -3.63
N ALA A 766 16.78 31.09 -3.38
CA ALA A 766 15.77 31.34 -4.39
C ALA A 766 15.82 32.78 -4.90
N ASP A 767 15.89 33.75 -4.00
CA ASP A 767 16.03 35.16 -4.33
C ASP A 767 17.30 35.42 -5.15
N ALA A 768 18.44 34.82 -4.76
CA ALA A 768 19.69 34.93 -5.52
C ALA A 768 19.63 34.29 -6.92
N TYR A 769 18.83 33.24 -7.11
CA TYR A 769 18.68 32.57 -8.41
C TYR A 769 17.71 33.30 -9.35
N PHE A 770 16.63 33.88 -8.82
CA PHE A 770 15.59 34.53 -9.61
C PHE A 770 15.80 36.05 -9.81
N LYS A 771 16.79 36.64 -9.15
CA LYS A 771 17.33 37.98 -9.45
C LYS A 771 18.20 37.95 -10.71
#